data_AF-A0A3M7HXA3-F1
#
_entry.id   AF-A0A3M7HXA3-F1
#
_cell.length_a   1.000
_cell.length_b   1.000
_cell.length_c   1.000
_cell.angle_alpha   90.00
_cell.angle_beta   90.00
_cell.angle_gamma   90.00
#
_symmetry.space_group_name_H-M   'P 1'
#
loop_
_entity.id
_entity.type
_entity.pdbx_description
1 polymer ?
#
loop_
_entity_poly.entity_id
_entity_poly.type
_entity_poly.pdbx_seq_one_letter_code
_entity_poly.pdbx_strand_id
1 'polypeptide(L)'
;MEPGSNMSDPPSYRAPNADNSPAEDIDLRNDGRIDVECESRVGRALSRVIPAGSLPNFDSGEQGKIPEQPRSPQAPAQMNIVIQVVGSRGDVQPFIALGCELQKCHGHRVRIATHGVFEDFVRQSGLEFFSIGGDPAELMAYIVKNPGLIPSMRSLKAGDIQKKRKMLAEMLRGCWRSCLESDSQSGAPFVADAIIANPPSFAHIHCAQALGVPIHMMFTMPWSSTRAFAHPLANLKFSPKTDPNMANYISYGLVEWLTWQGMGDIINEWRRELGLEDVPLSEGARLAEGLRIPHTYCWSPALVPKPMDWPDHIDVCGFFFREVPSYSPPTDLASFLKSGDVPVYFGFGSIVLDDPAAMTEKILAAVEKAGSEGLAEAIQKCLEPETREAARAVAQRMKQESGVLTAVDAFHRHLPPNLKCDLSGPGPVAWQYKHGRKKLKICKSAASILSAQCMIDERKLTHHATKTIVIDIKRWDPITAILSATLQSTTDFGSAASGAVTRPYKAFRRGRSGTPDPRRAQSGDLELSIVASRKSDGGLREPGLVPSGDQREYDKDADKKLERDMAVATASARGIGRVVATPFKAGLVDIPLAATEGMRAIPRSNGGDSYAPGTVTDWKSGSTVALRYLGHSIYEGCTGIFIKTYRRKQAEGAKGVAKGLSEGLVDFTMKTGSGVIGLVAYPSQGVYRSLHSALHQSTRNQVVVAKTAEGQWLNRELGSDSAEVQRVVQRFESS
;
A
#
# COMPACT_ATOMS: atom_id res chain seq x y z
N MET A 1 57.27 -16.86 34.76
CA MET A 1 56.36 -16.74 35.92
C MET A 1 54.95 -16.64 35.38
N GLU A 2 54.09 -17.48 35.93
CA GLU A 2 52.74 -17.80 35.50
C GLU A 2 51.72 -16.64 35.58
N PRO A 3 50.56 -16.81 34.91
CA PRO A 3 49.44 -15.86 34.87
C PRO A 3 48.35 -16.14 35.92
N GLY A 4 47.54 -15.12 36.20
CA GLY A 4 46.23 -15.20 36.86
C GLY A 4 45.66 -13.79 37.04
N SER A 5 44.37 -13.49 37.06
CA SER A 5 43.11 -14.13 36.66
C SER A 5 42.01 -13.07 36.89
N ASN A 6 40.81 -13.31 36.35
CA ASN A 6 39.52 -12.67 36.65
C ASN A 6 39.19 -11.31 36.03
N MET A 7 38.65 -11.35 34.81
CA MET A 7 37.49 -10.54 34.44
C MET A 7 36.35 -11.48 34.06
N SER A 8 35.22 -11.34 34.76
CA SER A 8 34.00 -12.12 34.62
C SER A 8 33.39 -12.03 33.22
N ASP A 9 33.09 -13.17 32.61
CA ASP A 9 32.34 -13.25 31.36
C ASP A 9 30.94 -12.61 31.50
N PRO A 10 30.46 -11.88 30.49
CA PRO A 10 29.07 -11.43 30.43
C PRO A 10 28.13 -12.64 30.28
N PRO A 11 26.88 -12.56 30.78
CA PRO A 11 25.97 -13.69 30.80
C PRO A 11 25.72 -14.22 29.39
N SER A 12 25.81 -15.55 29.22
CA SER A 12 25.53 -16.22 27.95
C SER A 12 24.13 -15.82 27.47
N TYR A 13 24.05 -15.21 26.30
CA TYR A 13 22.79 -15.00 25.60
C TYR A 13 22.17 -16.38 25.35
N ARG A 14 21.14 -16.73 26.09
CA ARG A 14 20.30 -17.88 25.76
C ARG A 14 19.52 -17.46 24.52
N ALA A 15 19.88 -18.03 23.37
CA ALA A 15 19.09 -17.87 22.15
C ALA A 15 17.63 -18.20 22.48
N PRO A 16 16.65 -17.38 22.03
CA PRO A 16 15.26 -17.78 22.13
C PRO A 16 15.09 -19.12 21.42
N ASN A 17 14.44 -20.08 22.08
CA ASN A 17 14.22 -21.44 21.60
C ASN A 17 13.93 -21.47 20.09
N ALA A 18 14.81 -22.11 19.33
CA ALA A 18 14.76 -22.23 17.87
C ALA A 18 13.59 -23.09 17.35
N ASP A 19 12.89 -23.81 18.23
CA ASP A 19 11.87 -24.80 17.86
C ASP A 19 10.54 -24.23 17.32
N ASN A 20 10.43 -22.90 17.14
CA ASN A 20 9.20 -22.22 16.68
C ASN A 20 9.41 -21.28 15.47
N SER A 21 10.51 -21.41 14.73
CA SER A 21 10.68 -20.66 13.47
C SER A 21 9.95 -21.37 12.32
N PRO A 22 9.00 -20.70 11.61
CA PRO A 22 8.34 -21.29 10.44
C PRO A 22 9.27 -21.40 9.21
N ALA A 23 10.57 -21.14 9.35
CA ALA A 23 11.54 -21.01 8.27
C ALA A 23 12.37 -22.28 8.00
N GLU A 24 12.22 -23.36 8.79
CA GLU A 24 13.04 -24.58 8.64
C GLU A 24 12.65 -25.45 7.42
N ASP A 25 11.44 -25.29 6.85
CA ASP A 25 10.94 -26.10 5.72
C ASP A 25 11.11 -25.41 4.34
N ILE A 26 11.88 -24.32 4.24
CA ILE A 26 12.06 -23.54 2.99
C ILE A 26 13.51 -23.69 2.51
N ASP A 27 13.73 -24.48 1.46
CA ASP A 27 15.05 -24.66 0.89
C ASP A 27 15.27 -23.66 -0.27
N LEU A 28 16.30 -22.83 -0.15
CA LEU A 28 16.62 -21.77 -1.13
C LEU A 28 17.63 -22.34 -2.13
N ARG A 29 17.24 -22.44 -3.42
CA ARG A 29 18.13 -22.86 -4.50
C ARG A 29 19.03 -21.73 -4.96
N ASN A 30 20.16 -22.02 -5.59
CA ASN A 30 21.12 -21.02 -6.09
C ASN A 30 20.61 -20.14 -7.27
N ASP A 31 19.38 -20.32 -7.78
CA ASP A 31 18.91 -19.77 -9.07
C ASP A 31 17.86 -18.63 -9.00
N GLY A 32 17.46 -18.23 -7.81
CA GLY A 32 16.57 -17.10 -7.54
C GLY A 32 15.29 -17.49 -6.83
N ARG A 33 14.98 -18.78 -6.85
CA ARG A 33 13.61 -19.26 -6.75
C ARG A 33 13.40 -20.09 -5.48
N ILE A 34 12.19 -19.98 -4.93
CA ILE A 34 11.84 -20.55 -3.63
C ILE A 34 11.22 -21.93 -3.86
N ASP A 35 11.87 -22.99 -3.37
CA ASP A 35 11.28 -24.33 -3.31
C ASP A 35 10.40 -24.39 -2.04
N VAL A 36 9.08 -24.52 -2.21
CA VAL A 36 8.16 -24.79 -1.10
C VAL A 36 7.37 -26.04 -1.41
N GLU A 37 7.52 -27.04 -0.55
CA GLU A 37 6.69 -28.25 -0.59
C GLU A 37 5.32 -27.93 0.02
N CYS A 38 4.25 -28.13 -0.74
CA CYS A 38 2.90 -27.76 -0.28
C CYS A 38 2.41 -28.57 0.93
N GLU A 39 3.00 -29.76 1.18
CA GLU A 39 2.72 -30.60 2.35
C GLU A 39 3.49 -30.19 3.62
N SER A 40 4.45 -29.25 3.50
CA SER A 40 5.17 -28.65 4.63
C SER A 40 4.23 -27.98 5.64
N ARG A 41 4.73 -27.66 6.83
CA ARG A 41 3.95 -26.92 7.83
C ARG A 41 3.48 -25.55 7.29
N VAL A 42 4.31 -24.89 6.49
CA VAL A 42 4.02 -23.59 5.86
C VAL A 42 2.96 -23.74 4.77
N GLY A 43 3.08 -24.73 3.87
CA GLY A 43 2.10 -25.01 2.83
C GLY A 43 0.71 -25.37 3.40
N ARG A 44 0.67 -26.17 4.47
CA ARG A 44 -0.58 -26.50 5.19
C ARG A 44 -1.18 -25.30 5.91
N ALA A 45 -0.37 -24.45 6.55
CA ALA A 45 -0.86 -23.21 7.16
C ALA A 45 -1.43 -22.25 6.11
N LEU A 46 -0.76 -22.08 4.97
CA LEU A 46 -1.21 -21.23 3.86
C LEU A 46 -2.48 -21.75 3.19
N SER A 47 -2.64 -23.07 3.02
CA SER A 47 -3.89 -23.67 2.51
C SER A 47 -5.10 -23.44 3.42
N ARG A 48 -4.88 -23.15 4.71
CA ARG A 48 -5.94 -22.78 5.66
C ARG A 48 -6.22 -21.28 5.67
N VAL A 49 -5.22 -20.46 5.33
CA VAL A 49 -5.31 -18.99 5.24
C VAL A 49 -5.84 -18.54 3.87
N ILE A 50 -5.66 -19.35 2.81
CA ILE A 50 -6.24 -19.17 1.48
C ILE A 50 -7.53 -20.01 1.44
N PRO A 51 -8.70 -19.41 1.66
CA PRO A 51 -9.95 -20.16 1.73
C PRO A 51 -10.29 -20.64 0.32
N ALA A 52 -10.40 -21.95 0.15
CA ALA A 52 -10.94 -22.57 -1.06
C ALA A 52 -12.36 -22.05 -1.41
N GLY A 53 -13.07 -21.44 -0.44
CA GLY A 53 -14.39 -20.82 -0.62
C GLY A 53 -14.40 -19.35 -1.06
N SER A 54 -13.24 -18.71 -1.26
CA SER A 54 -13.14 -17.34 -1.85
C SER A 54 -12.58 -17.35 -3.28
N LEU A 55 -12.53 -18.53 -3.89
CA LEU A 55 -12.36 -18.68 -5.31
C LEU A 55 -13.65 -18.18 -5.96
N PRO A 56 -13.61 -17.14 -6.81
CA PRO A 56 -14.82 -16.78 -7.55
C PRO A 56 -15.24 -18.00 -8.37
N ASN A 57 -16.51 -18.40 -8.22
CA ASN A 57 -17.17 -19.31 -9.15
C ASN A 57 -17.40 -18.52 -10.43
N PHE A 58 -16.39 -18.47 -11.30
CA PHE A 58 -16.58 -17.99 -12.66
C PHE A 58 -17.14 -19.16 -13.47
N ASP A 59 -18.44 -19.41 -13.31
CA ASP A 59 -19.17 -20.19 -14.31
C ASP A 59 -18.96 -19.50 -15.65
N SER A 60 -18.47 -20.28 -16.62
CA SER A 60 -18.24 -19.90 -18.01
C SER A 60 -19.55 -19.42 -18.64
N GLY A 61 -19.83 -18.13 -18.55
CA GLY A 61 -21.07 -17.55 -19.08
C GLY A 61 -20.97 -16.08 -19.49
N GLU A 62 -20.13 -15.27 -18.84
CA GLU A 62 -19.85 -13.92 -19.32
C GLU A 62 -18.57 -13.95 -20.16
N GLN A 63 -18.75 -14.13 -21.47
CA GLN A 63 -17.76 -13.66 -22.43
C GLN A 63 -17.39 -12.24 -22.04
N GLY A 64 -16.12 -12.00 -21.70
CA GLY A 64 -15.61 -10.67 -21.46
C GLY A 64 -16.01 -9.81 -22.65
N LYS A 65 -17.01 -8.94 -22.44
CA LYS A 65 -17.33 -7.92 -23.42
C LYS A 65 -16.04 -7.16 -23.60
N ILE A 66 -15.48 -7.17 -24.81
CA ILE A 66 -14.53 -6.13 -25.23
C ILE A 66 -15.19 -4.83 -24.77
N PRO A 67 -14.56 -4.04 -23.88
CA PRO A 67 -15.20 -2.85 -23.37
C PRO A 67 -15.70 -2.05 -24.57
N GLU A 68 -17.02 -1.88 -24.69
CA GLU A 68 -17.57 -0.88 -25.61
C GLU A 68 -16.87 0.42 -25.25
N GLN A 69 -16.14 1.00 -26.21
CA GLN A 69 -15.45 2.27 -26.02
C GLN A 69 -16.42 3.26 -25.35
N PRO A 70 -16.14 3.74 -24.13
CA PRO A 70 -16.98 4.76 -23.54
C PRO A 70 -16.95 6.00 -24.43
N ARG A 71 -18.15 6.37 -24.85
CA ARG A 71 -18.46 7.56 -25.65
C ARG A 71 -17.88 8.83 -25.02
N SER A 72 -17.34 9.67 -25.89
CA SER A 72 -16.98 11.10 -25.78
C SER A 72 -15.65 11.45 -25.07
N PRO A 73 -14.71 12.09 -25.81
CA PRO A 73 -13.40 12.52 -25.31
C PRO A 73 -13.55 13.84 -24.55
N GLN A 74 -13.93 13.79 -23.28
CA GLN A 74 -13.61 14.91 -22.42
C GLN A 74 -12.13 14.78 -22.03
N ALA A 75 -11.28 15.67 -22.54
CA ALA A 75 -9.87 15.69 -22.20
C ALA A 75 -9.70 15.65 -20.66
N PRO A 76 -8.89 14.70 -20.13
CA PRO A 76 -8.65 14.60 -18.70
C PRO A 76 -7.98 15.89 -18.20
N ALA A 77 -8.19 16.22 -16.92
CA ALA A 77 -7.48 17.34 -16.30
C ALA A 77 -5.95 17.12 -16.42
N GLN A 78 -5.21 18.18 -16.68
CA GLN A 78 -3.76 18.19 -16.72
C GLN A 78 -3.18 17.98 -15.31
N MET A 79 -2.77 16.74 -15.04
CA MET A 79 -2.20 16.32 -13.75
C MET A 79 -0.67 16.32 -13.73
N ASN A 80 -0.12 16.42 -12.53
CA ASN A 80 1.23 15.98 -12.23
C ASN A 80 1.24 14.48 -11.91
N ILE A 81 1.97 13.69 -12.68
CA ILE A 81 2.05 12.24 -12.51
C ILE A 81 3.48 11.88 -12.12
N VAL A 82 3.64 11.23 -10.97
CA VAL A 82 4.90 10.60 -10.60
C VAL A 82 4.86 9.11 -10.97
N ILE A 83 5.87 8.66 -11.71
CA ILE A 83 6.05 7.26 -12.11
C ILE A 83 7.20 6.68 -11.28
N GLN A 84 6.89 5.85 -10.29
CA GLN A 84 7.86 5.23 -9.38
C GLN A 84 8.29 3.87 -9.93
N VAL A 85 9.57 3.75 -10.31
CA VAL A 85 10.11 2.53 -10.93
C VAL A 85 11.37 2.09 -10.21
N VAL A 86 11.33 0.89 -9.64
CA VAL A 86 12.51 0.21 -9.09
C VAL A 86 12.87 -0.95 -10.00
N GLY A 87 14.12 -1.01 -10.45
CA GLY A 87 14.57 -2.08 -11.34
C GLY A 87 15.73 -1.68 -12.24
N SER A 88 15.95 -2.51 -13.26
CA SER A 88 17.00 -2.34 -14.25
C SER A 88 16.57 -1.43 -15.40
N ARG A 89 17.42 -1.28 -16.42
CA ARG A 89 17.06 -0.57 -17.66
C ARG A 89 15.81 -1.16 -18.32
N GLY A 90 15.61 -2.47 -18.24
CA GLY A 90 14.44 -3.15 -18.79
C GLY A 90 13.12 -2.74 -18.12
N ASP A 91 13.19 -2.30 -16.86
CA ASP A 91 12.04 -1.78 -16.12
C ASP A 91 11.82 -0.29 -16.43
N VAL A 92 12.87 0.52 -16.44
CA VAL A 92 12.76 1.99 -16.63
C VAL A 92 12.36 2.38 -18.05
N GLN A 93 12.91 1.68 -19.07
CA GLN A 93 12.70 2.05 -20.47
C GLN A 93 11.23 2.04 -20.92
N PRO A 94 10.41 1.02 -20.60
CA PRO A 94 8.96 1.04 -20.82
C PRO A 94 8.26 2.29 -20.27
N PHE A 95 8.61 2.71 -19.05
CA PHE A 95 7.97 3.84 -18.39
C PHE A 95 8.38 5.19 -18.96
N ILE A 96 9.55 5.29 -19.60
CA ILE A 96 9.91 6.46 -20.40
C ILE A 96 8.96 6.59 -21.60
N ALA A 97 8.67 5.50 -22.31
CA ALA A 97 7.73 5.52 -23.43
C ALA A 97 6.34 5.99 -22.97
N LEU A 98 5.85 5.42 -21.86
CA LEU A 98 4.59 5.81 -21.23
C LEU A 98 4.58 7.29 -20.80
N GLY A 99 5.64 7.75 -20.15
CA GLY A 99 5.76 9.12 -19.69
C GLY A 99 5.76 10.13 -20.84
N CYS A 100 6.46 9.82 -21.93
CA CYS A 100 6.46 10.66 -23.13
C CYS A 100 5.06 10.75 -23.75
N GLU A 101 4.30 9.65 -23.80
CA GLU A 101 2.93 9.67 -24.33
C GLU A 101 1.98 10.50 -23.45
N LEU A 102 2.01 10.27 -22.13
CA LEU A 102 1.24 11.05 -21.15
C LEU A 102 1.54 12.55 -21.24
N GLN A 103 2.80 12.92 -21.46
CA GLN A 103 3.23 14.31 -21.60
C GLN A 103 2.82 14.92 -22.94
N LYS A 104 3.17 14.27 -24.06
CA LYS A 104 3.02 14.86 -25.40
C LYS A 104 1.57 14.86 -25.89
N CYS A 105 0.83 13.78 -25.66
CA CYS A 105 -0.51 13.60 -26.22
C CYS A 105 -1.63 14.03 -25.26
N HIS A 106 -1.37 14.04 -23.95
CA HIS A 106 -2.36 14.38 -22.93
C HIS A 106 -1.98 15.59 -22.07
N GLY A 107 -0.80 16.18 -22.30
CA GLY A 107 -0.34 17.40 -21.63
C GLY A 107 0.09 17.21 -20.18
N HIS A 108 0.13 15.98 -19.64
CA HIS A 108 0.49 15.76 -18.25
C HIS A 108 1.92 16.18 -17.94
N ARG A 109 2.16 16.66 -16.72
CA ARG A 109 3.51 16.89 -16.21
C ARG A 109 4.00 15.60 -15.58
N VAL A 110 4.99 14.96 -16.20
CA VAL A 110 5.43 13.62 -15.81
C VAL A 110 6.82 13.66 -15.21
N ARG A 111 6.96 13.01 -14.05
CA ARG A 111 8.23 12.78 -13.35
C ARG A 111 8.48 11.29 -13.19
N ILE A 112 9.66 10.82 -13.60
CA ILE A 112 10.10 9.46 -13.32
C ILE A 112 10.98 9.46 -12.07
N ALA A 113 10.57 8.69 -11.07
CA ALA A 113 11.28 8.47 -9.83
C ALA A 113 11.93 7.08 -9.86
N THR A 114 13.25 7.03 -10.03
CA THR A 114 14.03 5.79 -10.13
C THR A 114 15.45 6.00 -9.63
N HIS A 115 16.35 5.04 -9.84
CA HIS A 115 17.74 5.10 -9.39
C HIS A 115 18.54 6.21 -10.10
N GLY A 116 19.51 6.79 -9.39
CA GLY A 116 20.37 7.89 -9.87
C GLY A 116 21.05 7.61 -11.22
N VAL A 117 21.44 6.36 -11.46
CA VAL A 117 22.13 5.93 -12.69
C VAL A 117 21.31 6.12 -13.97
N PHE A 118 19.99 6.32 -13.86
CA PHE A 118 19.10 6.53 -15.00
C PHE A 118 18.70 8.00 -15.22
N GLU A 119 19.27 8.94 -14.47
CA GLU A 119 18.94 10.37 -14.59
C GLU A 119 19.04 10.88 -16.03
N ASP A 120 20.20 10.71 -16.65
CA ASP A 120 20.44 11.17 -18.01
C ASP A 120 19.50 10.50 -19.01
N PHE A 121 19.22 9.21 -18.83
CA PHE A 121 18.34 8.45 -19.70
C PHE A 121 16.89 8.95 -19.67
N VAL A 122 16.40 9.35 -18.49
CA VAL A 122 15.08 9.97 -18.31
C VAL A 122 15.06 11.38 -18.89
N ARG A 123 16.02 12.24 -18.49
CA ARG A 123 16.02 13.65 -18.86
C ARG A 123 16.21 13.89 -20.35
N GLN A 124 17.03 13.07 -21.03
CA GLN A 124 17.18 13.11 -22.49
C GLN A 124 15.87 12.85 -23.25
N SER A 125 14.88 12.25 -22.59
CA SER A 125 13.55 11.99 -23.16
C SER A 125 12.56 13.15 -22.91
N GLY A 126 12.99 14.24 -22.26
CA GLY A 126 12.16 15.41 -21.96
C GLY A 126 11.30 15.29 -20.70
N LEU A 127 11.54 14.26 -19.87
CA LEU A 127 10.79 14.00 -18.64
C LEU A 127 11.54 14.53 -17.41
N GLU A 128 10.80 14.89 -16.36
CA GLU A 128 11.41 15.21 -15.06
C GLU A 128 11.97 13.94 -14.40
N PHE A 129 13.04 14.09 -13.64
CA PHE A 129 13.69 12.98 -12.93
C PHE A 129 13.75 13.26 -11.43
N PHE A 130 13.60 12.19 -10.64
CA PHE A 130 13.89 12.21 -9.20
C PHE A 130 14.62 10.94 -8.77
N SER A 131 15.74 11.09 -8.06
CA SER A 131 16.46 9.94 -7.52
C SER A 131 15.79 9.43 -6.25
N ILE A 132 15.39 8.16 -6.26
CA ILE A 132 14.87 7.49 -5.05
C ILE A 132 15.99 6.90 -4.19
N GLY A 133 17.25 7.03 -4.60
CA GLY A 133 18.38 6.34 -3.97
C GLY A 133 18.46 4.85 -4.33
N GLY A 134 19.36 4.14 -3.65
CA GLY A 134 19.68 2.74 -3.95
C GLY A 134 20.39 2.53 -5.30
N ASP A 135 21.13 1.43 -5.38
CA ASP A 135 21.82 1.02 -6.61
C ASP A 135 21.13 -0.21 -7.21
N PRO A 136 20.63 -0.14 -8.47
CA PRO A 136 19.98 -1.27 -9.11
C PRO A 136 20.92 -2.45 -9.31
N ALA A 137 22.24 -2.23 -9.45
CA ALA A 137 23.22 -3.30 -9.51
C ALA A 137 23.40 -3.98 -8.14
N GLU A 138 23.38 -3.22 -7.04
CA GLU A 138 23.39 -3.82 -5.69
C GLU A 138 22.10 -4.58 -5.37
N LEU A 139 20.95 -4.08 -5.83
CA LEU A 139 19.65 -4.75 -5.68
C LEU A 139 19.57 -6.03 -6.52
N MET A 140 20.01 -5.99 -7.78
CA MET A 140 20.07 -7.16 -8.67
C MET A 140 21.11 -8.17 -8.18
N ALA A 141 22.30 -7.72 -7.78
CA ALA A 141 23.32 -8.59 -7.22
C ALA A 141 22.85 -9.21 -5.89
N TYR A 142 22.00 -8.54 -5.12
CA TYR A 142 21.38 -9.13 -3.94
C TYR A 142 20.41 -10.25 -4.30
N ILE A 143 19.47 -10.00 -5.22
CA ILE A 143 18.49 -10.99 -5.70
C ILE A 143 19.20 -12.22 -6.31
N VAL A 144 20.30 -12.00 -7.03
CA VAL A 144 21.12 -13.06 -7.62
C VAL A 144 21.93 -13.84 -6.57
N LYS A 145 22.56 -13.14 -5.59
CA LYS A 145 23.34 -13.78 -4.52
C LYS A 145 22.48 -14.35 -3.39
N ASN A 146 21.23 -13.94 -3.30
CA ASN A 146 20.23 -14.38 -2.34
C ASN A 146 19.01 -14.82 -3.12
N PRO A 147 19.14 -15.97 -3.77
CA PRO A 147 18.11 -16.48 -4.63
C PRO A 147 16.87 -16.89 -3.82
N GLY A 148 16.01 -15.90 -3.55
CA GLY A 148 14.77 -16.00 -2.80
C GLY A 148 14.52 -14.78 -1.92
N LEU A 149 13.25 -14.54 -1.60
CA LEU A 149 12.79 -13.36 -0.85
C LEU A 149 13.23 -13.35 0.62
N ILE A 150 13.65 -14.51 1.15
CA ILE A 150 14.22 -14.63 2.49
C ILE A 150 15.74 -14.79 2.35
N PRO A 151 16.56 -13.96 3.03
CA PRO A 151 18.00 -14.16 3.04
C PRO A 151 18.35 -15.54 3.60
N SER A 152 19.14 -16.32 2.85
CA SER A 152 19.64 -17.61 3.32
C SER A 152 20.47 -17.46 4.60
N MET A 153 20.53 -18.50 5.44
CA MET A 153 21.38 -18.50 6.64
C MET A 153 22.87 -18.23 6.34
N ARG A 154 23.34 -18.46 5.11
CA ARG A 154 24.72 -18.14 4.66
C ARG A 154 24.96 -16.65 4.42
N SER A 155 23.90 -15.88 4.24
CA SER A 155 23.92 -14.44 3.99
C SER A 155 23.97 -13.60 5.28
N LEU A 156 24.01 -14.27 6.44
CA LEU A 156 24.26 -13.70 7.76
C LEU A 156 25.74 -13.36 8.00
N LYS A 157 26.46 -12.88 6.98
CA LYS A 157 27.71 -12.15 7.23
C LYS A 157 27.32 -10.80 7.85
N ALA A 158 27.83 -10.53 9.05
CA ALA A 158 27.45 -9.38 9.86
C ALA A 158 27.62 -8.06 9.06
N GLY A 159 26.51 -7.42 8.66
CA GLY A 159 26.48 -6.10 8.03
C GLY A 159 25.69 -6.00 6.72
N ASP A 160 25.62 -7.07 5.92
CA ASP A 160 24.98 -7.03 4.60
C ASP A 160 23.45 -6.82 4.68
N ILE A 161 22.80 -7.44 5.66
CA ILE A 161 21.35 -7.32 5.86
C ILE A 161 21.02 -5.89 6.31
N GLN A 162 21.77 -5.33 7.26
CA GLN A 162 21.56 -3.97 7.76
C GLN A 162 21.76 -2.92 6.65
N LYS A 163 22.80 -3.06 5.81
CA LYS A 163 23.03 -2.17 4.66
C LYS A 163 21.82 -2.18 3.72
N LYS A 164 21.28 -3.36 3.41
CA LYS A 164 20.14 -3.53 2.49
C LYS A 164 18.83 -3.01 3.07
N ARG A 165 18.57 -3.26 4.34
CA ARG A 165 17.40 -2.69 5.04
C ARG A 165 17.46 -1.17 5.07
N LYS A 166 18.65 -0.59 5.26
CA LYS A 166 18.86 0.86 5.14
C LYS A 166 18.61 1.37 3.73
N MET A 167 19.09 0.67 2.70
CA MET A 167 18.83 1.00 1.29
C MET A 167 17.32 0.97 0.97
N LEU A 168 16.60 -0.05 1.42
CA LEU A 168 15.15 -0.12 1.25
C LEU A 168 14.44 1.05 1.96
N ALA A 169 14.83 1.36 3.19
CA ALA A 169 14.27 2.50 3.92
C ALA A 169 14.59 3.85 3.24
N GLU A 170 15.76 3.97 2.61
CA GLU A 170 16.12 5.13 1.77
C GLU A 170 15.21 5.22 0.55
N MET A 171 15.02 4.12 -0.18
CA MET A 171 14.12 4.04 -1.34
C MET A 171 12.67 4.40 -1.00
N LEU A 172 12.13 3.89 0.11
CA LEU A 172 10.78 4.23 0.57
C LEU A 172 10.64 5.74 0.83
N ARG A 173 11.63 6.34 1.51
CA ARG A 173 11.66 7.80 1.73
C ARG A 173 11.86 8.57 0.43
N GLY A 174 12.70 8.09 -0.47
CA GLY A 174 12.91 8.66 -1.81
C GLY A 174 11.62 8.68 -2.63
N CYS A 175 10.83 7.61 -2.58
CA CYS A 175 9.51 7.54 -3.22
C CYS A 175 8.50 8.51 -2.61
N TRP A 176 8.54 8.77 -1.30
CA TRP A 176 7.73 9.84 -0.70
C TRP A 176 8.17 11.22 -1.19
N ARG A 177 9.46 11.50 -1.10
CA ARG A 177 10.06 12.79 -1.48
C ARG A 177 9.79 13.13 -2.95
N SER A 178 9.84 12.13 -3.84
CA SER A 178 9.57 12.33 -5.27
C SER A 178 8.17 12.87 -5.56
N CYS A 179 7.22 12.68 -4.63
CA CYS A 179 5.86 13.16 -4.75
C CYS A 179 5.68 14.64 -4.40
N LEU A 180 6.62 15.27 -3.69
CA LEU A 180 6.44 16.60 -3.07
C LEU A 180 7.59 17.58 -3.29
N GLU A 181 8.82 17.07 -3.47
CA GLU A 181 9.99 17.93 -3.58
C GLU A 181 10.11 18.54 -4.97
N SER A 182 10.68 19.75 -5.05
CA SER A 182 10.97 20.40 -6.33
C SER A 182 11.94 19.57 -7.17
N ASP A 183 11.89 19.74 -8.50
CA ASP A 183 12.91 19.17 -9.37
C ASP A 183 14.27 19.79 -9.04
N SER A 184 15.30 18.95 -8.93
CA SER A 184 16.63 19.34 -8.46
C SER A 184 17.38 20.26 -9.41
N GLN A 185 17.06 20.23 -10.72
CA GLN A 185 17.75 21.03 -11.73
C GLN A 185 17.03 22.36 -11.98
N SER A 186 15.72 22.32 -12.18
CA SER A 186 14.92 23.52 -12.48
C SER A 186 14.47 24.28 -11.22
N GLY A 187 14.46 23.64 -10.05
CA GLY A 187 13.87 24.18 -8.83
C GLY A 187 12.34 24.26 -8.86
N ALA A 188 11.70 23.79 -9.94
CA ALA A 188 10.25 23.84 -10.10
C ALA A 188 9.56 22.97 -9.04
N PRO A 189 8.68 23.53 -8.19
CA PRO A 189 7.88 22.75 -7.23
C PRO A 189 7.08 21.67 -7.94
N PHE A 190 6.83 20.55 -7.27
CA PHE A 190 6.06 19.45 -7.82
C PHE A 190 5.22 18.79 -6.73
N VAL A 191 3.92 18.64 -6.97
CA VAL A 191 3.06 17.79 -6.15
C VAL A 191 2.31 16.80 -6.99
N ALA A 192 2.51 15.52 -6.73
CA ALA A 192 1.82 14.44 -7.43
C ALA A 192 0.30 14.52 -7.25
N ASP A 193 -0.44 14.48 -8.36
CA ASP A 193 -1.89 14.36 -8.40
C ASP A 193 -2.34 12.92 -8.70
N ALA A 194 -1.42 12.08 -9.20
CA ALA A 194 -1.59 10.64 -9.39
C ALA A 194 -0.22 9.91 -9.34
N ILE A 195 -0.24 8.62 -9.01
CA ILE A 195 0.96 7.76 -8.97
C ILE A 195 0.79 6.61 -9.98
N ILE A 196 1.82 6.38 -10.80
CA ILE A 196 2.00 5.12 -11.53
C ILE A 196 3.21 4.42 -10.90
N ALA A 197 3.16 3.11 -10.68
CA ALA A 197 4.29 2.41 -10.07
C ALA A 197 4.41 0.96 -10.51
N ASN A 198 5.62 0.40 -10.44
CA ASN A 198 5.82 -1.04 -10.50
C ASN A 198 5.85 -1.66 -9.09
N PRO A 199 5.44 -2.93 -8.91
CA PRO A 199 5.39 -3.60 -7.60
C PRO A 199 6.71 -3.56 -6.79
N PRO A 200 7.90 -3.72 -7.40
CA PRO A 200 9.18 -3.65 -6.69
C PRO A 200 9.47 -2.32 -5.94
N SER A 201 8.69 -1.26 -6.18
CA SER A 201 8.84 0.01 -5.45
C SER A 201 8.37 -0.05 -3.98
N PHE A 202 7.37 -0.89 -3.67
CA PHE A 202 6.73 -1.08 -2.35
C PHE A 202 6.15 0.16 -1.64
N ALA A 203 6.55 1.37 -2.01
CA ALA A 203 6.10 2.64 -1.43
C ALA A 203 4.73 3.09 -1.95
N HIS A 204 4.38 2.63 -3.14
CA HIS A 204 3.34 3.17 -4.01
C HIS A 204 1.96 3.34 -3.34
N ILE A 205 1.38 2.26 -2.77
CA ILE A 205 0.06 2.32 -2.08
C ILE A 205 0.11 3.25 -0.87
N HIS A 206 1.24 3.28 -0.17
CA HIS A 206 1.40 4.05 1.06
C HIS A 206 1.57 5.55 0.76
N CYS A 207 2.33 5.91 -0.28
CA CYS A 207 2.40 7.29 -0.80
C CYS A 207 1.01 7.77 -1.26
N ALA A 208 0.31 6.94 -2.05
CA ALA A 208 -1.03 7.26 -2.52
C ALA A 208 -2.03 7.44 -1.36
N GLN A 209 -1.94 6.62 -0.32
CA GLN A 209 -2.72 6.75 0.91
C GLN A 209 -2.43 8.07 1.64
N ALA A 210 -1.17 8.42 1.84
CA ALA A 210 -0.78 9.64 2.55
C ALA A 210 -1.14 10.93 1.78
N LEU A 211 -1.02 10.92 0.45
CA LEU A 211 -1.39 12.06 -0.41
C LEU A 211 -2.91 12.16 -0.65
N GLY A 212 -3.61 11.03 -0.62
CA GLY A 212 -5.02 10.95 -1.03
C GLY A 212 -5.21 11.09 -2.54
N VAL A 213 -4.35 10.45 -3.33
CA VAL A 213 -4.34 10.48 -4.81
C VAL A 213 -4.52 9.09 -5.40
N PRO A 214 -5.02 8.96 -6.64
CA PRO A 214 -5.14 7.67 -7.31
C PRO A 214 -3.76 7.04 -7.60
N ILE A 215 -3.75 5.72 -7.65
CA ILE A 215 -2.59 4.90 -8.00
C ILE A 215 -2.97 3.88 -9.06
N HIS A 216 -2.08 3.66 -10.01
CA HIS A 216 -2.17 2.61 -11.02
C HIS A 216 -0.87 1.80 -11.04
N MET A 217 -0.97 0.48 -10.89
CA MET A 217 0.18 -0.41 -10.94
C MET A 217 0.43 -0.86 -12.37
N MET A 218 1.66 -0.73 -12.87
CA MET A 218 2.00 -1.26 -14.18
C MET A 218 3.25 -2.12 -14.10
N PHE A 219 3.27 -3.24 -14.83
CA PHE A 219 4.43 -4.12 -14.77
C PHE A 219 4.62 -4.97 -16.02
N THR A 220 5.84 -5.46 -16.19
CA THR A 220 6.30 -6.27 -17.34
C THR A 220 6.27 -7.77 -17.06
N MET A 221 5.98 -8.17 -15.83
CA MET A 221 5.80 -9.57 -15.44
C MET A 221 4.57 -9.73 -14.52
N PRO A 222 3.92 -10.90 -14.50
CA PRO A 222 2.70 -11.07 -13.73
C PRO A 222 2.96 -11.00 -12.23
N TRP A 223 2.11 -10.25 -11.54
CA TRP A 223 2.15 -10.03 -10.09
C TRP A 223 0.79 -10.25 -9.41
N SER A 224 -0.27 -10.45 -10.20
CA SER A 224 -1.64 -10.66 -9.73
C SER A 224 -1.98 -12.13 -9.77
N SER A 225 -2.53 -12.64 -8.67
CA SER A 225 -2.96 -14.03 -8.51
C SER A 225 -3.79 -14.53 -9.69
N THR A 226 -3.40 -15.67 -10.27
CA THR A 226 -4.14 -16.37 -11.32
C THR A 226 -3.90 -17.87 -11.24
N ARG A 227 -4.86 -18.65 -11.73
CA ARG A 227 -4.76 -20.09 -11.93
C ARG A 227 -4.01 -20.46 -13.22
N ALA A 228 -3.84 -19.54 -14.15
CA ALA A 228 -3.32 -19.83 -15.49
C ALA A 228 -1.82 -20.19 -15.49
N PHE A 229 -1.02 -19.55 -14.63
CA PHE A 229 0.42 -19.77 -14.54
C PHE A 229 0.95 -19.34 -13.17
N ALA A 230 2.04 -19.96 -12.72
CA ALA A 230 2.67 -19.66 -11.44
C ALA A 230 3.33 -18.27 -11.41
N HIS A 231 3.51 -17.75 -10.20
CA HIS A 231 4.27 -16.53 -9.95
C HIS A 231 5.72 -16.70 -10.47
N PRO A 232 6.27 -15.76 -11.26
CA PRO A 232 7.59 -15.89 -11.90
C PRO A 232 8.77 -16.14 -10.94
N LEU A 233 8.65 -15.65 -9.70
CA LEU A 233 9.64 -15.84 -8.63
C LEU A 233 9.49 -17.16 -7.83
N ALA A 234 8.51 -18.00 -8.16
CA ALA A 234 8.23 -19.23 -7.42
C ALA A 234 8.67 -20.48 -8.23
N ASN A 235 9.48 -21.35 -7.63
CA ASN A 235 9.76 -22.70 -8.15
C ASN A 235 9.05 -23.72 -7.26
N LEU A 236 7.76 -23.91 -7.48
CA LEU A 236 6.98 -24.73 -6.57
C LEU A 236 6.99 -26.19 -7.02
N LYS A 237 7.52 -27.05 -6.16
CA LYS A 237 7.36 -28.50 -6.27
C LYS A 237 6.06 -28.88 -5.59
N PHE A 238 4.99 -28.84 -6.35
CA PHE A 238 3.72 -29.33 -5.85
C PHE A 238 3.72 -30.87 -5.82
N SER A 239 3.12 -31.42 -4.78
CA SER A 239 2.82 -32.86 -4.71
C SER A 239 2.06 -33.26 -5.98
N PRO A 240 2.30 -34.45 -6.56
CA PRO A 240 1.56 -34.93 -7.74
C PRO A 240 0.03 -34.95 -7.57
N LYS A 241 -0.45 -34.82 -6.32
CA LYS A 241 -1.87 -34.81 -5.94
C LYS A 241 -2.49 -33.41 -5.92
N THR A 242 -1.71 -32.34 -6.03
CA THR A 242 -2.22 -30.96 -6.00
C THR A 242 -2.67 -30.53 -7.39
N ASP A 243 -3.86 -29.94 -7.50
CA ASP A 243 -4.35 -29.33 -8.74
C ASP A 243 -3.37 -28.23 -9.22
N PRO A 244 -2.78 -28.35 -10.44
CA PRO A 244 -1.85 -27.37 -10.99
C PRO A 244 -2.39 -25.94 -11.02
N ASN A 245 -3.69 -25.78 -11.25
CA ASN A 245 -4.34 -24.47 -11.30
C ASN A 245 -4.40 -23.80 -9.92
N MET A 246 -4.71 -24.59 -8.89
CA MET A 246 -4.68 -24.13 -7.50
C MET A 246 -3.24 -23.80 -7.06
N ALA A 247 -2.31 -24.64 -7.48
CA ALA A 247 -0.88 -24.46 -7.28
C ALA A 247 -0.39 -23.10 -7.82
N ASN A 248 -0.73 -22.79 -9.07
CA ASN A 248 -0.46 -21.48 -9.68
C ASN A 248 -1.01 -20.33 -8.84
N TYR A 249 -2.26 -20.42 -8.39
CA TYR A 249 -2.87 -19.36 -7.59
C TYR A 249 -2.18 -19.16 -6.23
N ILE A 250 -1.89 -20.24 -5.52
CA ILE A 250 -1.23 -20.22 -4.20
C ILE A 250 0.17 -19.59 -4.28
N SER A 251 0.85 -19.78 -5.41
CA SER A 251 2.21 -19.26 -5.61
C SER A 251 2.33 -17.74 -5.39
N TYR A 252 1.32 -16.97 -5.82
CA TYR A 252 1.30 -15.51 -5.67
C TYR A 252 1.19 -15.12 -4.20
N GLY A 253 0.22 -15.70 -3.48
CA GLY A 253 0.02 -15.42 -2.06
C GLY A 253 1.24 -15.78 -1.21
N LEU A 254 1.95 -16.86 -1.56
CA LEU A 254 3.20 -17.24 -0.90
C LEU A 254 4.31 -16.22 -1.14
N VAL A 255 4.56 -15.83 -2.39
CA VAL A 255 5.61 -14.85 -2.72
C VAL A 255 5.31 -13.51 -2.06
N GLU A 256 4.08 -13.00 -2.13
CA GLU A 256 3.70 -11.74 -1.49
C GLU A 256 3.82 -11.84 0.04
N TRP A 257 3.47 -12.98 0.65
CA TRP A 257 3.63 -13.21 2.08
C TRP A 257 5.09 -13.17 2.52
N LEU A 258 5.97 -13.89 1.81
CA LEU A 258 7.42 -13.90 2.09
C LEU A 258 8.03 -12.49 1.93
N THR A 259 7.63 -11.79 0.86
CA THR A 259 7.99 -10.39 0.61
C THR A 259 7.62 -9.50 1.80
N TRP A 260 6.39 -9.65 2.30
CA TRP A 260 5.91 -8.85 3.43
C TRP A 260 6.58 -9.21 4.75
N GLN A 261 6.89 -10.48 5.01
CA GLN A 261 7.66 -10.86 6.20
C GLN A 261 9.07 -10.25 6.22
N GLY A 262 9.72 -10.12 5.06
CA GLY A 262 11.06 -9.54 4.97
C GLY A 262 11.12 -8.02 5.15
N MET A 263 10.04 -7.30 4.84
CA MET A 263 10.05 -5.83 4.69
C MET A 263 8.98 -5.09 5.47
N GLY A 264 7.94 -5.79 5.97
CA GLY A 264 6.76 -5.18 6.56
C GLY A 264 7.07 -4.32 7.80
N ASP A 265 8.11 -4.67 8.55
CA ASP A 265 8.57 -3.89 9.70
C ASP A 265 9.22 -2.55 9.30
N ILE A 266 10.06 -2.55 8.25
CA ILE A 266 10.66 -1.34 7.66
C ILE A 266 9.58 -0.44 7.08
N ILE A 267 8.64 -1.03 6.34
CA ILE A 267 7.52 -0.31 5.75
C ILE A 267 6.66 0.31 6.85
N ASN A 268 6.34 -0.42 7.92
CA ASN A 268 5.57 0.11 9.04
C ASN A 268 6.31 1.21 9.82
N GLU A 269 7.62 1.10 9.98
CA GLU A 269 8.43 2.18 10.56
C GLU A 269 8.31 3.48 9.75
N TRP A 270 8.48 3.39 8.43
CA TRP A 270 8.30 4.52 7.55
C TRP A 270 6.83 5.02 7.48
N ARG A 271 5.84 4.12 7.55
CA ARG A 271 4.42 4.50 7.63
C ARG A 271 4.12 5.35 8.85
N ARG A 272 4.74 5.06 10.01
CA ARG A 272 4.61 5.91 11.20
C ARG A 272 5.23 7.29 11.01
N GLU A 273 6.34 7.40 10.28
CA GLU A 273 6.91 8.70 9.87
C GLU A 273 5.91 9.52 9.03
N LEU A 274 5.15 8.84 8.15
CA LEU A 274 4.08 9.43 7.36
C LEU A 274 2.78 9.69 8.14
N GLY A 275 2.69 9.27 9.41
CA GLY A 275 1.46 9.41 10.19
C GLY A 275 0.36 8.44 9.80
N LEU A 276 0.72 7.32 9.16
CA LEU A 276 -0.19 6.24 8.77
C LEU A 276 -0.20 5.14 9.83
N GLU A 277 -1.32 4.43 9.93
CA GLU A 277 -1.44 3.26 10.80
C GLU A 277 -0.57 2.10 10.31
N ASP A 278 -0.03 1.29 11.22
CA ASP A 278 0.67 0.05 10.84
C ASP A 278 -0.25 -0.93 10.09
N VAL A 279 0.29 -1.59 9.06
CA VAL A 279 -0.37 -2.71 8.38
C VAL A 279 0.11 -4.02 9.01
N PRO A 280 -0.80 -4.90 9.47
CA PRO A 280 -0.43 -6.17 10.06
C PRO A 280 0.36 -7.09 9.13
N LEU A 281 1.21 -7.93 9.72
CA LEU A 281 2.01 -8.93 9.00
C LEU A 281 1.16 -9.95 8.21
N SER A 282 -0.08 -10.21 8.65
CA SER A 282 -1.00 -11.12 7.97
C SER A 282 -1.69 -10.53 6.73
N GLU A 283 -1.67 -9.21 6.57
CA GLU A 283 -2.52 -8.52 5.58
C GLU A 283 -1.75 -7.77 4.51
N GLY A 284 -0.53 -7.36 4.80
CA GLY A 284 0.30 -6.67 3.82
C GLY A 284 0.51 -7.46 2.53
N ALA A 285 0.53 -8.78 2.66
CA ALA A 285 0.66 -9.75 1.57
C ALA A 285 -0.49 -9.75 0.55
N ARG A 286 -1.60 -9.03 0.75
CA ARG A 286 -2.71 -8.97 -0.22
C ARG A 286 -3.28 -7.57 -0.40
N LEU A 287 -2.49 -6.53 -0.10
CA LEU A 287 -2.98 -5.15 -0.14
C LEU A 287 -3.48 -4.75 -1.54
N ALA A 288 -2.69 -5.04 -2.56
CA ALA A 288 -3.02 -4.66 -3.94
C ALA A 288 -4.33 -5.30 -4.42
N GLU A 289 -4.48 -6.61 -4.19
CA GLU A 289 -5.68 -7.37 -4.52
C GLU A 289 -6.88 -6.95 -3.65
N GLY A 290 -6.69 -6.83 -2.33
CA GLY A 290 -7.74 -6.49 -1.37
C GLY A 290 -8.30 -5.07 -1.54
N LEU A 291 -7.46 -4.14 -2.00
CA LEU A 291 -7.85 -2.77 -2.34
C LEU A 291 -8.32 -2.62 -3.79
N ARG A 292 -8.25 -3.70 -4.61
CA ARG A 292 -8.55 -3.70 -6.05
C ARG A 292 -7.83 -2.57 -6.78
N ILE A 293 -6.53 -2.42 -6.49
CA ILE A 293 -5.70 -1.41 -7.15
C ILE A 293 -5.69 -1.70 -8.66
N PRO A 294 -5.96 -0.73 -9.54
CA PRO A 294 -5.85 -0.93 -10.99
C PRO A 294 -4.48 -1.44 -11.40
N HIS A 295 -4.43 -2.46 -12.25
CA HIS A 295 -3.19 -3.04 -12.78
C HIS A 295 -3.20 -3.05 -14.31
N THR A 296 -2.05 -2.75 -14.92
CA THR A 296 -1.84 -2.91 -16.36
C THR A 296 -0.54 -3.65 -16.63
N TYR A 297 -0.64 -4.72 -17.40
CA TYR A 297 0.49 -5.52 -17.81
C TYR A 297 0.98 -5.15 -19.20
N CYS A 298 2.29 -4.95 -19.29
CA CYS A 298 2.98 -4.30 -20.41
C CYS A 298 3.57 -5.34 -21.37
N TRP A 299 2.80 -6.38 -21.69
CA TRP A 299 3.15 -7.42 -22.67
C TRP A 299 2.03 -7.63 -23.67
N SER A 300 2.36 -8.24 -24.81
CA SER A 300 1.38 -8.54 -25.85
C SER A 300 0.38 -9.61 -25.42
N PRO A 301 -0.94 -9.37 -25.54
CA PRO A 301 -1.96 -10.41 -25.35
C PRO A 301 -1.86 -11.54 -26.38
N ALA A 302 -1.18 -11.33 -27.51
CA ALA A 302 -0.89 -12.38 -28.49
C ALA A 302 0.19 -13.37 -28.01
N LEU A 303 1.02 -12.99 -27.03
CA LEU A 303 2.01 -13.85 -26.39
C LEU A 303 1.46 -14.48 -25.11
N VAL A 304 0.96 -13.64 -24.20
CA VAL A 304 0.38 -14.08 -22.94
C VAL A 304 -1.02 -13.44 -22.83
N PRO A 305 -2.08 -14.18 -23.16
CA PRO A 305 -3.43 -13.64 -23.12
C PRO A 305 -3.83 -13.29 -21.68
N LYS A 306 -4.76 -12.35 -21.53
CA LYS A 306 -5.36 -12.04 -20.22
C LYS A 306 -6.01 -13.31 -19.66
N PRO A 307 -5.60 -13.80 -18.48
CA PRO A 307 -6.28 -14.88 -17.78
C PRO A 307 -7.77 -14.58 -17.56
N MET A 308 -8.60 -15.61 -17.71
CA MET A 308 -10.06 -15.49 -17.55
C MET A 308 -10.49 -15.19 -16.12
N ASP A 309 -9.65 -15.48 -15.13
CA ASP A 309 -9.90 -15.21 -13.73
C ASP A 309 -9.43 -13.82 -13.27
N TRP A 310 -8.86 -13.01 -14.18
CA TRP A 310 -8.52 -11.62 -13.89
C TRP A 310 -9.71 -10.67 -14.05
N PRO A 311 -10.02 -9.86 -13.02
CA PRO A 311 -11.11 -8.91 -13.06
C PRO A 311 -10.85 -7.73 -14.01
N ASP A 312 -11.88 -6.91 -14.27
CA ASP A 312 -11.84 -5.80 -15.24
C ASP A 312 -10.89 -4.64 -14.89
N HIS A 313 -10.42 -4.58 -13.65
CA HIS A 313 -9.44 -3.58 -13.22
C HIS A 313 -7.99 -4.01 -13.50
N ILE A 314 -7.80 -5.18 -14.13
CA ILE A 314 -6.51 -5.71 -14.55
C ILE A 314 -6.51 -5.84 -16.07
N ASP A 315 -5.63 -5.09 -16.72
CA ASP A 315 -5.53 -5.02 -18.17
C ASP A 315 -4.21 -5.65 -18.68
N VAL A 316 -4.23 -6.17 -19.91
CA VAL A 316 -3.04 -6.57 -20.67
C VAL A 316 -3.05 -5.73 -21.95
N CYS A 317 -2.11 -4.80 -22.09
CA CYS A 317 -2.24 -3.71 -23.06
C CYS A 317 -1.36 -3.86 -24.30
N GLY A 318 -0.29 -4.67 -24.25
CA GLY A 318 0.76 -4.66 -25.27
C GLY A 318 2.09 -4.15 -24.72
N PHE A 319 3.16 -4.31 -25.50
CA PHE A 319 4.48 -3.83 -25.11
C PHE A 319 4.62 -2.32 -25.20
N PHE A 320 5.41 -1.75 -24.30
CA PHE A 320 5.78 -0.34 -24.33
C PHE A 320 7.04 -0.16 -25.16
N PHE A 321 6.87 -0.17 -26.48
CA PHE A 321 7.96 0.15 -27.39
C PHE A 321 8.23 1.64 -27.39
N ARG A 322 9.51 2.00 -27.39
CA ARG A 322 9.96 3.35 -27.74
C ARG A 322 10.17 3.44 -29.23
N GLU A 323 10.10 4.65 -29.77
CA GLU A 323 10.66 4.93 -31.08
C GLU A 323 12.13 4.49 -31.12
N VAL A 324 12.48 3.72 -32.15
CA VAL A 324 13.84 3.21 -32.33
C VAL A 324 14.74 4.41 -32.65
N PRO A 325 15.78 4.68 -31.85
CA PRO A 325 16.68 5.79 -32.14
C PRO A 325 17.42 5.53 -33.45
N SER A 326 17.78 6.61 -34.17
CA SER A 326 18.70 6.51 -35.29
C SER A 326 20.04 5.97 -34.80
N TYR A 327 20.41 4.77 -35.26
CA TYR A 327 21.63 4.08 -34.84
C TYR A 327 22.54 3.86 -36.05
N SER A 328 23.77 4.35 -35.95
CA SER A 328 24.85 4.01 -36.88
C SER A 328 25.81 3.06 -36.18
N PRO A 329 25.95 1.80 -36.63
CA PRO A 329 26.88 0.87 -36.01
C PRO A 329 28.33 1.34 -36.17
N PRO A 330 29.19 1.08 -35.18
CA PRO A 330 30.64 1.20 -35.32
C PRO A 330 31.18 0.43 -36.55
N THR A 331 32.28 0.90 -37.13
CA THR A 331 32.82 0.40 -38.41
C THR A 331 33.14 -1.10 -38.38
N ASP A 332 33.66 -1.60 -37.26
CA ASP A 332 33.96 -3.01 -37.02
C ASP A 332 32.68 -3.86 -37.03
N LEU A 333 31.65 -3.46 -36.28
CA LEU A 333 30.35 -4.15 -36.30
C LEU A 333 29.71 -4.08 -37.69
N ALA A 334 29.76 -2.92 -38.35
CA ALA A 334 29.24 -2.76 -39.70
C ALA A 334 29.97 -3.66 -40.72
N SER A 335 31.28 -3.87 -40.54
CA SER A 335 32.08 -4.76 -41.38
C SER A 335 31.77 -6.23 -41.09
N PHE A 336 31.63 -6.60 -39.81
CA PHE A 336 31.21 -7.94 -39.39
C PHE A 336 29.82 -8.31 -39.92
N LEU A 337 28.83 -7.41 -39.83
CA LEU A 337 27.50 -7.65 -40.37
C LEU A 337 27.48 -7.80 -41.90
N LYS A 338 28.54 -7.34 -42.60
CA LYS A 338 28.71 -7.45 -44.06
C LYS A 338 29.61 -8.61 -44.49
N SER A 339 30.27 -9.32 -43.56
CA SER A 339 31.32 -10.27 -43.88
C SER A 339 30.82 -11.61 -44.46
N GLY A 340 29.53 -11.73 -44.77
CA GLY A 340 28.95 -12.85 -45.53
C GLY A 340 27.75 -13.48 -44.83
N ASP A 341 28.02 -14.37 -43.87
CA ASP A 341 26.99 -15.21 -43.25
C ASP A 341 26.07 -14.42 -42.31
N VAL A 342 24.80 -14.84 -42.23
CA VAL A 342 23.81 -14.24 -41.31
C VAL A 342 24.23 -14.52 -39.86
N PRO A 343 24.60 -13.52 -39.07
CA PRO A 343 25.09 -13.76 -37.72
C PRO A 343 23.95 -14.08 -36.76
N VAL A 344 24.24 -14.91 -35.75
CA VAL A 344 23.34 -15.16 -34.63
C VAL A 344 23.74 -14.28 -33.46
N TYR A 345 22.80 -13.49 -32.95
CA TYR A 345 23.02 -12.65 -31.78
C TYR A 345 22.73 -13.44 -30.50
N PHE A 346 23.74 -13.50 -29.61
CA PHE A 346 23.59 -13.98 -28.24
C PHE A 346 23.63 -12.80 -27.28
N GLY A 347 22.55 -12.62 -26.52
CA GLY A 347 22.45 -11.56 -25.53
C GLY A 347 21.65 -12.04 -24.33
N PHE A 348 22.27 -11.98 -23.15
CA PHE A 348 21.62 -12.37 -21.88
C PHE A 348 21.07 -11.16 -21.11
N GLY A 349 21.16 -9.95 -21.68
CA GLY A 349 20.73 -8.72 -21.04
C GLY A 349 21.55 -8.38 -19.79
N SER A 350 20.97 -7.58 -18.90
CA SER A 350 21.60 -7.17 -17.64
C SER A 350 21.44 -8.25 -16.57
N ILE A 351 22.20 -9.35 -16.70
CA ILE A 351 22.32 -10.37 -15.65
C ILE A 351 23.62 -10.21 -14.88
N VAL A 352 23.57 -10.43 -13.56
CA VAL A 352 24.77 -10.52 -12.73
C VAL A 352 25.22 -11.97 -12.76
N LEU A 353 26.43 -12.21 -13.26
CA LEU A 353 27.05 -13.54 -13.28
C LEU A 353 28.16 -13.59 -12.23
N ASP A 354 28.22 -14.68 -11.47
CA ASP A 354 29.29 -14.90 -10.49
C ASP A 354 30.66 -15.02 -11.18
N ASP A 355 30.70 -15.68 -12.34
CA ASP A 355 31.90 -15.83 -13.17
C ASP A 355 31.55 -15.67 -14.67
N PRO A 356 31.65 -14.44 -15.21
CA PRO A 356 31.39 -14.17 -16.63
C PRO A 356 32.36 -14.89 -17.56
N ALA A 357 33.61 -15.10 -17.15
CA ALA A 357 34.64 -15.75 -17.96
C ALA A 357 34.31 -17.23 -18.12
N ALA A 358 34.01 -17.92 -17.01
CA ALA A 358 33.61 -19.32 -17.05
C ALA A 358 32.28 -19.54 -17.79
N MET A 359 31.32 -18.60 -17.71
CA MET A 359 30.10 -18.70 -18.52
C MET A 359 30.41 -18.54 -20.02
N THR A 360 31.27 -17.60 -20.38
CA THR A 360 31.72 -17.40 -21.76
C THR A 360 32.43 -18.65 -22.28
N GLU A 361 33.37 -19.21 -21.51
CA GLU A 361 34.05 -20.48 -21.86
C GLU A 361 33.05 -21.63 -22.04
N LYS A 362 32.04 -21.74 -21.17
CA LYS A 362 30.99 -22.77 -21.32
C LYS A 362 30.14 -22.57 -22.56
N ILE A 363 29.80 -21.32 -22.90
CA ILE A 363 29.05 -21.01 -24.12
C ILE A 363 29.90 -21.36 -25.34
N LEU A 364 31.17 -20.95 -25.37
CA LEU A 364 32.10 -21.27 -26.45
C LEU A 364 32.30 -22.78 -26.58
N ALA A 365 32.53 -23.49 -25.47
CA ALA A 365 32.65 -24.94 -25.46
C ALA A 365 31.35 -25.65 -25.87
N ALA A 366 30.18 -25.09 -25.54
CA ALA A 366 28.89 -25.61 -25.98
C ALA A 366 28.68 -25.39 -27.48
N VAL A 367 29.09 -24.24 -28.02
CA VAL A 367 29.08 -23.94 -29.46
C VAL A 367 30.05 -24.86 -30.21
N GLU A 368 31.26 -25.06 -29.68
CA GLU A 368 32.24 -26.00 -30.25
C GLU A 368 31.74 -27.45 -30.21
N LYS A 369 31.14 -27.89 -29.10
CA LYS A 369 30.59 -29.26 -28.96
C LYS A 369 29.34 -29.50 -29.79
N ALA A 370 28.45 -28.51 -29.90
CA ALA A 370 27.30 -28.60 -30.79
C ALA A 370 27.75 -28.68 -32.25
N GLY A 371 28.95 -28.16 -32.55
CA GLY A 371 29.45 -28.02 -33.90
C GLY A 371 28.65 -26.98 -34.68
N SER A 372 29.21 -26.51 -35.80
CA SER A 372 28.48 -25.66 -36.74
C SER A 372 27.22 -26.37 -37.25
N GLU A 373 27.26 -27.70 -37.42
CA GLU A 373 26.14 -28.51 -37.89
C GLU A 373 24.98 -28.62 -36.88
N GLY A 374 25.23 -28.91 -35.60
CA GLY A 374 24.17 -29.02 -34.61
C GLY A 374 23.52 -27.67 -34.28
N LEU A 375 24.30 -26.59 -34.29
CA LEU A 375 23.76 -25.24 -34.18
C LEU A 375 22.95 -24.87 -35.44
N ALA A 376 23.45 -25.21 -36.63
CA ALA A 376 22.73 -25.01 -37.88
C ALA A 376 21.41 -25.81 -37.88
N GLU A 377 21.39 -27.06 -37.41
CA GLU A 377 20.18 -27.88 -37.31
C GLU A 377 19.14 -27.25 -36.37
N ALA A 378 19.55 -26.79 -35.18
CA ALA A 378 18.66 -26.10 -34.25
C ALA A 378 18.09 -24.80 -34.85
N ILE A 379 18.92 -24.04 -35.57
CA ILE A 379 18.48 -22.83 -36.29
C ILE A 379 17.52 -23.21 -37.42
N GLN A 380 17.82 -24.24 -38.22
CA GLN A 380 16.95 -24.72 -39.30
C GLN A 380 15.59 -25.14 -38.75
N LYS A 381 15.56 -25.82 -37.61
CA LYS A 381 14.31 -26.15 -36.90
C LYS A 381 13.50 -24.91 -36.50
N CYS A 382 14.16 -23.89 -35.95
CA CYS A 382 13.52 -22.60 -35.66
C CYS A 382 13.06 -21.87 -36.94
N LEU A 383 13.66 -22.18 -38.10
CA LEU A 383 13.34 -21.60 -39.41
C LEU A 383 12.39 -22.48 -40.25
N GLU A 384 11.86 -23.59 -39.69
CA GLU A 384 10.85 -24.40 -40.36
C GLU A 384 9.62 -23.52 -40.74
N PRO A 385 8.96 -23.81 -41.87
CA PRO A 385 7.83 -23.01 -42.34
C PRO A 385 6.76 -22.80 -41.28
N GLU A 386 6.40 -23.85 -40.55
CA GLU A 386 5.39 -23.83 -39.48
C GLU A 386 5.77 -22.87 -38.35
N THR A 387 7.01 -22.97 -37.84
CA THR A 387 7.53 -22.08 -36.79
C THR A 387 7.57 -20.63 -37.27
N ARG A 388 8.01 -20.39 -38.50
CA ARG A 388 8.07 -19.05 -39.10
C ARG A 388 6.68 -18.47 -39.31
N GLU A 389 5.71 -19.26 -39.75
CA GLU A 389 4.32 -18.82 -39.93
C GLU A 389 3.66 -18.50 -38.60
N ALA A 390 3.83 -19.33 -37.57
CA ALA A 390 3.36 -19.06 -36.22
C ALA A 390 3.97 -17.77 -35.65
N ALA A 391 5.29 -17.61 -35.77
CA ALA A 391 6.00 -16.40 -35.33
C ALA A 391 5.53 -15.15 -36.12
N ARG A 392 5.33 -15.26 -37.44
CA ARG A 392 4.77 -14.16 -38.26
C ARG A 392 3.35 -13.81 -37.83
N ALA A 393 2.50 -14.78 -37.54
CA ALA A 393 1.13 -14.54 -37.10
C ALA A 393 1.10 -13.79 -35.76
N VAL A 394 1.94 -14.18 -34.80
CA VAL A 394 2.11 -13.46 -33.53
C VAL A 394 2.64 -12.04 -33.79
N ALA A 395 3.68 -11.89 -34.62
CA ALA A 395 4.26 -10.60 -34.94
C ALA A 395 3.27 -9.65 -35.65
N GLN A 396 2.41 -10.18 -36.52
CA GLN A 396 1.35 -9.39 -37.19
C GLN A 396 0.33 -8.86 -36.19
N ARG A 397 -0.09 -9.69 -35.21
CA ARG A 397 -0.97 -9.23 -34.11
C ARG A 397 -0.27 -8.15 -33.28
N MET A 398 0.98 -8.39 -32.87
CA MET A 398 1.78 -7.42 -32.11
C MET A 398 1.96 -6.08 -32.83
N LYS A 399 2.09 -6.07 -34.16
CA LYS A 399 2.21 -4.83 -34.96
C LYS A 399 0.95 -3.98 -34.96
N GLN A 400 -0.22 -4.58 -34.72
CA GLN A 400 -1.50 -3.88 -34.66
C GLN A 400 -1.80 -3.34 -33.25
N GLU A 401 -1.04 -3.77 -32.25
CA GLU A 401 -1.17 -3.33 -30.86
C GLU A 401 -0.55 -1.95 -30.67
N SER A 402 -1.20 -1.12 -29.86
CA SER A 402 -0.58 0.09 -29.31
C SER A 402 -0.52 0.00 -27.80
N GLY A 403 0.55 -0.65 -27.31
CA GLY A 403 0.70 -0.95 -25.88
C GLY A 403 0.69 0.29 -25.00
N VAL A 404 1.42 1.33 -25.43
CA VAL A 404 1.52 2.59 -24.68
C VAL A 404 0.18 3.33 -24.64
N LEU A 405 -0.49 3.53 -25.79
CA LEU A 405 -1.79 4.21 -25.85
C LEU A 405 -2.83 3.47 -25.01
N THR A 406 -2.92 2.14 -25.17
CA THR A 406 -3.88 1.32 -24.43
C THR A 406 -3.65 1.40 -22.92
N ALA A 407 -2.39 1.51 -22.48
CA ALA A 407 -2.07 1.69 -21.07
C ALA A 407 -2.40 3.10 -20.55
N VAL A 408 -2.25 4.14 -21.37
CA VAL A 408 -2.69 5.50 -21.01
C VAL A 408 -4.22 5.56 -20.90
N ASP A 409 -4.94 4.96 -21.85
CA ASP A 409 -6.40 4.83 -21.79
C ASP A 409 -6.85 4.05 -20.55
N ALA A 410 -6.14 2.97 -20.21
CA ALA A 410 -6.38 2.22 -18.99
C ALA A 410 -6.15 3.09 -17.74
N PHE A 411 -5.09 3.89 -17.72
CA PHE A 411 -4.83 4.82 -16.63
C PHE A 411 -5.96 5.84 -16.47
N HIS A 412 -6.36 6.52 -17.55
CA HIS A 412 -7.43 7.53 -17.51
C HIS A 412 -8.79 6.95 -17.14
N ARG A 413 -9.12 5.75 -17.61
CA ARG A 413 -10.36 5.03 -17.27
C ARG A 413 -10.49 4.76 -15.76
N HIS A 414 -9.37 4.56 -15.07
CA HIS A 414 -9.36 4.28 -13.62
C HIS A 414 -9.27 5.55 -12.75
N LEU A 415 -9.18 6.73 -13.36
CA LEU A 415 -9.19 7.98 -12.61
C LEU A 415 -10.57 8.27 -11.99
N PRO A 416 -10.63 8.95 -10.84
CA PRO A 416 -11.89 9.40 -10.26
C PRO A 416 -12.64 10.36 -11.21
N PRO A 417 -13.98 10.30 -11.30
CA PRO A 417 -14.75 11.11 -12.25
C PRO A 417 -14.74 12.62 -11.94
N ASN A 418 -14.46 13.01 -10.71
CA ASN A 418 -14.60 14.40 -10.23
C ASN A 418 -13.25 15.09 -10.01
N LEU A 419 -12.38 15.05 -11.03
CA LEU A 419 -11.06 15.67 -10.98
C LEU A 419 -11.06 17.17 -11.32
N LYS A 420 -12.09 17.68 -12.02
CA LYS A 420 -12.08 19.04 -12.55
C LYS A 420 -12.27 20.10 -11.47
N CYS A 421 -11.60 21.23 -11.67
CA CYS A 421 -11.78 22.44 -10.89
C CYS A 421 -13.09 23.15 -11.27
N ASP A 422 -13.80 23.69 -10.28
CA ASP A 422 -15.03 24.46 -10.50
C ASP A 422 -14.75 25.83 -11.16
N LEU A 423 -13.53 26.37 -10.98
CA LEU A 423 -13.18 27.75 -11.34
C LEU A 423 -12.20 27.89 -12.51
N SER A 424 -11.34 26.89 -12.77
CA SER A 424 -10.36 26.90 -13.87
C SER A 424 -10.46 25.62 -14.71
N GLY A 425 -10.02 25.69 -15.97
CA GLY A 425 -10.21 24.68 -17.00
C GLY A 425 -9.24 23.47 -16.99
N PRO A 426 -7.92 23.63 -16.75
CA PRO A 426 -7.00 22.53 -17.01
C PRO A 426 -6.61 21.69 -15.78
N GLY A 427 -6.52 22.22 -14.56
CA GLY A 427 -5.89 21.51 -13.43
C GLY A 427 -6.83 20.65 -12.56
N PRO A 428 -6.31 19.59 -11.89
CA PRO A 428 -7.08 18.79 -10.94
C PRO A 428 -7.45 19.58 -9.67
N VAL A 429 -8.57 19.23 -9.06
CA VAL A 429 -8.99 19.76 -7.75
C VAL A 429 -7.95 19.46 -6.67
N ALA A 430 -7.61 20.46 -5.88
CA ALA A 430 -6.65 20.34 -4.77
C ALA A 430 -7.24 20.82 -3.44
N TRP A 431 -8.23 21.71 -3.47
CA TRP A 431 -8.78 22.36 -2.30
C TRP A 431 -10.31 22.37 -2.30
N GLN A 432 -10.89 22.42 -1.10
CA GLN A 432 -12.27 22.80 -0.87
C GLN A 432 -12.33 24.14 -0.14
N TYR A 433 -13.19 25.04 -0.63
CA TYR A 433 -13.42 26.36 -0.05
C TYR A 433 -14.92 26.61 0.16
N LYS A 434 -15.30 27.11 1.33
CA LYS A 434 -16.71 27.46 1.62
C LYS A 434 -16.96 28.91 1.24
N HIS A 435 -17.74 29.13 0.19
CA HIS A 435 -18.18 30.45 -0.26
C HIS A 435 -19.68 30.62 -0.03
N GLY A 436 -20.05 31.45 0.95
CA GLY A 436 -21.45 31.58 1.41
C GLY A 436 -22.04 30.23 1.86
N ARG A 437 -23.06 29.75 1.13
CA ARG A 437 -23.70 28.44 1.36
C ARG A 437 -23.12 27.31 0.52
N LYS A 438 -22.31 27.60 -0.50
CA LYS A 438 -21.73 26.60 -1.42
C LYS A 438 -20.34 26.16 -0.96
N LYS A 439 -19.94 24.96 -1.39
CA LYS A 439 -18.58 24.44 -1.25
C LYS A 439 -17.99 24.30 -2.65
N LEU A 440 -16.94 25.07 -2.93
CA LEU A 440 -16.23 25.07 -4.20
C LEU A 440 -15.03 24.13 -4.12
N LYS A 441 -14.81 23.38 -5.19
CA LYS A 441 -13.65 22.53 -5.45
C LYS A 441 -12.72 23.28 -6.39
N ILE A 442 -11.54 23.67 -5.89
CA ILE A 442 -10.63 24.53 -6.63
C ILE A 442 -9.26 23.88 -6.80
N CYS A 443 -8.61 24.11 -7.94
CA CYS A 443 -7.26 23.63 -8.24
C CYS A 443 -6.19 24.52 -7.58
N LYS A 444 -4.93 24.08 -7.66
CA LYS A 444 -3.75 24.76 -7.10
C LYS A 444 -3.58 26.18 -7.66
N SER A 445 -3.67 26.34 -8.99
CA SER A 445 -3.53 27.64 -9.66
C SER A 445 -4.67 28.60 -9.32
N ALA A 446 -5.93 28.16 -9.40
CA ALA A 446 -7.09 29.00 -9.08
C ALA A 446 -7.08 29.49 -7.63
N ALA A 447 -6.68 28.64 -6.68
CA ALA A 447 -6.51 29.05 -5.29
C ALA A 447 -5.43 30.14 -5.15
N SER A 448 -4.30 30.00 -5.84
CA SER A 448 -3.25 31.02 -5.82
C SER A 448 -3.69 32.35 -6.46
N ILE A 449 -4.41 32.31 -7.58
CA ILE A 449 -4.97 33.50 -8.24
C ILE A 449 -5.90 34.25 -7.28
N LEU A 450 -6.88 33.56 -6.69
CA LEU A 450 -7.84 34.18 -5.78
C LEU A 450 -7.18 34.72 -4.50
N SER A 451 -6.15 34.03 -4.00
CA SER A 451 -5.35 34.51 -2.87
C SER A 451 -4.59 35.79 -3.21
N ALA A 452 -3.95 35.84 -4.38
CA ALA A 452 -3.23 37.03 -4.86
C ALA A 452 -4.16 38.24 -5.09
N GLN A 453 -5.44 38.00 -5.42
CA GLN A 453 -6.47 39.04 -5.54
C GLN A 453 -7.19 39.35 -4.21
N CYS A 454 -6.74 38.78 -3.08
CA CYS A 454 -7.34 38.94 -1.75
C CYS A 454 -8.82 38.51 -1.67
N MET A 455 -9.29 37.63 -2.57
CA MET A 455 -10.70 37.19 -2.63
C MET A 455 -11.00 36.00 -1.71
N ILE A 456 -9.97 35.25 -1.32
CA ILE A 456 -10.08 34.13 -0.39
C ILE A 456 -9.09 34.26 0.75
N ASP A 457 -9.45 33.69 1.90
CA ASP A 457 -8.53 33.49 3.01
C ASP A 457 -7.94 32.08 2.91
N GLU A 458 -6.63 31.98 2.67
CA GLU A 458 -5.92 30.69 2.54
C GLU A 458 -6.11 29.80 3.77
N ARG A 459 -6.32 30.38 4.96
CA ARG A 459 -6.54 29.61 6.20
C ARG A 459 -7.86 28.84 6.19
N LYS A 460 -8.80 29.22 5.33
CA LYS A 460 -10.09 28.54 5.14
C LYS A 460 -10.04 27.48 4.05
N LEU A 461 -8.92 27.34 3.32
CA LEU A 461 -8.72 26.26 2.38
C LEU A 461 -8.55 24.95 3.11
N THR A 462 -9.30 23.95 2.66
CA THR A 462 -9.19 22.59 3.20
C THR A 462 -8.68 21.67 2.11
N HIS A 463 -7.66 20.86 2.44
CA HIS A 463 -7.10 19.87 1.51
C HIS A 463 -8.20 18.95 0.95
N HIS A 464 -8.24 18.80 -0.38
CA HIS A 464 -9.10 17.84 -1.05
C HIS A 464 -8.31 16.59 -1.43
N ALA A 465 -8.73 15.44 -0.89
CA ALA A 465 -8.23 14.15 -1.33
C ALA A 465 -9.03 13.68 -2.55
N THR A 466 -8.33 13.50 -3.67
CA THR A 466 -8.88 13.07 -4.94
C THR A 466 -9.32 11.60 -4.92
N LYS A 467 -8.55 10.75 -4.23
CA LYS A 467 -8.88 9.34 -3.98
C LYS A 467 -8.35 8.95 -2.61
N THR A 468 -9.25 8.68 -1.67
CA THR A 468 -8.84 8.16 -0.35
C THR A 468 -8.67 6.64 -0.43
N ILE A 469 -7.47 6.17 -0.06
CA ILE A 469 -7.21 4.75 0.19
C ILE A 469 -7.37 4.51 1.68
N VAL A 470 -8.22 3.56 2.05
CA VAL A 470 -8.37 3.13 3.44
C VAL A 470 -7.99 1.66 3.51
N ILE A 471 -6.96 1.38 4.30
CA ILE A 471 -6.52 0.02 4.59
C ILE A 471 -7.26 -0.41 5.86
N ASP A 472 -8.29 -1.22 5.67
CA ASP A 472 -9.02 -1.85 6.77
C ASP A 472 -8.39 -3.20 7.08
N ILE A 473 -8.00 -3.36 8.35
CA ILE A 473 -7.46 -4.59 8.91
C ILE A 473 -8.59 -5.62 8.94
N LYS A 474 -8.57 -6.62 8.05
CA LYS A 474 -9.54 -7.73 8.01
C LYS A 474 -8.95 -8.99 8.64
N ARG A 475 -9.34 -9.29 9.88
CA ARG A 475 -8.92 -10.50 10.62
C ARG A 475 -9.77 -11.70 10.21
N TRP A 476 -9.14 -12.73 9.63
CA TRP A 476 -9.81 -13.83 8.94
C TRP A 476 -9.94 -15.14 9.75
N ASP A 477 -9.33 -15.27 10.93
CA ASP A 477 -9.34 -16.55 11.67
C ASP A 477 -10.34 -16.57 12.84
N PRO A 478 -11.40 -17.42 12.78
CA PRO A 478 -12.40 -17.54 13.84
C PRO A 478 -11.83 -18.12 15.14
N ILE A 479 -10.78 -18.94 15.09
CA ILE A 479 -10.17 -19.53 16.28
C ILE A 479 -9.37 -18.48 17.06
N THR A 480 -8.61 -17.62 16.39
CA THR A 480 -7.90 -16.48 17.01
C THR A 480 -8.87 -15.39 17.48
N ALA A 481 -9.93 -15.11 16.70
CA ALA A 481 -10.94 -14.11 17.07
C ALA A 481 -11.81 -14.54 18.27
N ILE A 482 -12.04 -15.84 18.45
CA ILE A 482 -12.76 -16.39 19.60
C ILE A 482 -11.82 -16.59 20.79
N LEU A 483 -10.61 -17.15 20.61
CA LEU A 483 -9.65 -17.37 21.71
C LEU A 483 -9.13 -16.07 22.33
N SER A 484 -9.08 -14.98 21.58
CA SER A 484 -8.80 -13.65 22.15
C SER A 484 -10.00 -13.03 22.89
N ALA A 485 -11.20 -13.61 22.74
CA ALA A 485 -12.45 -13.14 23.33
C ALA A 485 -13.08 -14.10 24.37
N THR A 486 -12.55 -15.32 24.57
CA THR A 486 -13.10 -16.33 25.50
C THR A 486 -12.41 -16.43 26.86
N LEU A 487 -11.89 -15.32 27.39
CA LEU A 487 -11.67 -15.22 28.83
C LEU A 487 -12.47 -14.04 29.38
N GLN A 488 -13.70 -14.38 29.81
CA GLN A 488 -14.67 -13.56 30.55
C GLN A 488 -15.33 -12.40 29.78
N SER A 489 -16.66 -12.52 29.57
CA SER A 489 -17.67 -11.52 29.99
C SER A 489 -18.78 -11.17 28.98
N THR A 490 -19.92 -11.88 29.06
CA THR A 490 -21.21 -11.38 28.56
C THR A 490 -21.82 -10.29 29.47
N THR A 491 -21.39 -10.19 30.73
CA THR A 491 -21.88 -9.20 31.71
C THR A 491 -21.04 -7.92 31.77
N ASP A 492 -19.74 -7.96 31.48
CA ASP A 492 -18.86 -6.77 31.60
C ASP A 492 -18.78 -5.93 30.31
N PHE A 493 -19.18 -6.47 29.17
CA PHE A 493 -19.15 -5.72 27.91
C PHE A 493 -20.20 -4.59 27.89
N GLY A 494 -21.37 -4.81 28.50
CA GLY A 494 -22.43 -3.79 28.62
C GLY A 494 -22.04 -2.60 29.51
N SER A 495 -21.29 -2.85 30.60
CA SER A 495 -20.80 -1.81 31.49
C SER A 495 -19.56 -1.08 30.92
N ALA A 496 -18.68 -1.79 30.21
CA ALA A 496 -17.52 -1.22 29.51
C ALA A 496 -17.92 -0.34 28.31
N ALA A 497 -18.90 -0.75 27.50
CA ALA A 497 -19.42 0.04 26.37
C ALA A 497 -20.06 1.37 26.82
N SER A 498 -20.79 1.36 27.93
CA SER A 498 -21.32 2.58 28.56
C SER A 498 -20.17 3.50 29.02
N GLY A 499 -19.12 2.94 29.61
CA GLY A 499 -17.93 3.67 30.05
C GLY A 499 -17.12 4.30 28.91
N ALA A 500 -16.95 3.60 27.79
CA ALA A 500 -16.17 4.06 26.63
C ALA A 500 -16.83 5.22 25.88
N VAL A 501 -18.16 5.31 25.87
CA VAL A 501 -18.90 6.43 25.27
C VAL A 501 -19.06 7.58 26.25
N THR A 502 -19.35 7.29 27.52
CA THR A 502 -19.67 8.34 28.50
C THR A 502 -18.46 9.01 29.12
N ARG A 503 -17.32 8.33 29.31
CA ARG A 503 -16.13 8.92 29.96
C ARG A 503 -15.44 9.99 29.10
N PRO A 504 -15.21 9.80 27.79
CA PRO A 504 -14.68 10.87 26.94
C PRO A 504 -15.67 12.03 26.79
N TYR A 505 -16.97 11.73 26.64
CA TYR A 505 -18.02 12.75 26.55
C TYR A 505 -18.15 13.58 27.85
N LYS A 506 -18.06 12.94 29.02
CA LYS A 506 -18.04 13.63 30.32
C LYS A 506 -16.75 14.40 30.56
N ALA A 507 -15.59 13.91 30.10
CA ALA A 507 -14.32 14.64 30.15
C ALA A 507 -14.35 15.89 29.24
N PHE A 508 -14.90 15.76 28.04
CA PHE A 508 -15.11 16.86 27.09
C PHE A 508 -16.14 17.88 27.58
N ARG A 509 -17.19 17.44 28.31
CA ARG A 509 -18.19 18.32 28.92
C ARG A 509 -17.70 19.01 30.20
N ARG A 510 -16.86 18.34 31.01
CA ARG A 510 -16.20 18.93 32.19
C ARG A 510 -15.23 20.05 31.84
N GLY A 511 -14.59 19.99 30.66
CA GLY A 511 -13.80 21.10 30.12
C GLY A 511 -14.60 22.34 29.72
N ARG A 512 -15.95 22.28 29.77
CA ARG A 512 -16.85 23.35 29.32
C ARG A 512 -17.78 23.92 30.40
N SER A 513 -17.77 23.40 31.63
CA SER A 513 -18.66 23.87 32.70
C SER A 513 -17.98 23.90 34.08
N GLY A 514 -17.80 25.11 34.62
CA GLY A 514 -17.87 25.40 36.07
C GLY A 514 -16.56 25.55 36.83
N THR A 515 -16.32 26.80 37.25
CA THR A 515 -15.63 27.29 38.46
C THR A 515 -15.34 26.26 39.58
N PRO A 516 -14.17 26.28 40.25
CA PRO A 516 -13.85 25.35 41.34
C PRO A 516 -14.48 25.76 42.68
N ASP A 517 -15.18 24.83 43.32
CA ASP A 517 -15.62 24.92 44.73
C ASP A 517 -14.62 24.15 45.63
N PRO A 518 -13.94 24.82 46.58
CA PRO A 518 -12.81 24.25 47.33
C PRO A 518 -13.19 23.57 48.65
N ARG A 519 -14.25 22.75 48.71
CA ARG A 519 -14.57 21.95 49.93
C ARG A 519 -15.20 20.59 49.65
N ARG A 520 -14.41 19.62 49.16
CA ARG A 520 -14.67 18.18 49.36
C ARG A 520 -13.48 17.34 48.90
N ALA A 521 -12.46 17.24 49.76
CA ALA A 521 -11.41 16.25 49.63
C ALA A 521 -11.11 15.71 51.03
N GLN A 522 -11.84 14.67 51.44
CA GLN A 522 -11.49 13.75 52.53
C GLN A 522 -12.55 12.64 52.55
N SER A 523 -12.23 11.49 51.92
CA SER A 523 -12.64 10.11 52.27
C SER A 523 -12.47 9.16 51.08
N GLY A 524 -11.62 8.13 51.25
CA GLY A 524 -11.56 6.77 50.66
C GLY A 524 -11.70 6.55 49.14
N ASP A 525 -11.03 5.62 48.47
CA ASP A 525 -10.14 4.55 48.91
C ASP A 525 -9.23 4.12 47.76
N LEU A 526 -8.08 3.59 48.18
CA LEU A 526 -6.95 3.09 47.43
C LEU A 526 -7.05 1.56 47.35
N GLU A 527 -7.05 0.95 46.16
CA GLU A 527 -6.53 -0.41 45.94
C GLU A 527 -6.27 -0.67 44.45
N LEU A 528 -4.98 -0.68 44.06
CA LEU A 528 -4.32 -1.72 43.23
C LEU A 528 -2.90 -1.25 42.89
N SER A 529 -1.99 -1.41 43.83
CA SER A 529 -0.54 -1.30 43.57
C SER A 529 0.24 -2.18 44.52
N ILE A 530 0.18 -3.50 44.30
CA ILE A 530 1.13 -4.46 44.87
C ILE A 530 1.41 -5.52 43.79
N VAL A 531 2.40 -5.27 42.93
CA VAL A 531 3.43 -6.23 42.48
C VAL A 531 4.54 -5.41 41.81
N ALA A 532 5.62 -5.12 42.52
CA ALA A 532 7.01 -5.26 42.06
C ALA A 532 7.99 -4.46 42.96
N SER A 533 8.82 -5.24 43.63
CA SER A 533 10.19 -4.96 44.11
C SER A 533 10.47 -3.91 45.18
N ARG A 534 10.69 -4.50 46.37
CA ARG A 534 11.64 -4.13 47.43
C ARG A 534 13.02 -3.69 46.91
N LYS A 535 13.49 -2.55 47.45
CA LYS A 535 14.73 -2.31 48.24
C LYS A 535 15.09 -0.82 48.09
N SER A 536 14.84 0.02 49.10
CA SER A 536 15.77 0.36 50.21
C SER A 536 17.12 0.88 49.70
N ASP A 537 17.65 2.03 50.06
CA ASP A 537 17.32 3.05 51.06
C ASP A 537 18.31 4.22 50.82
N GLY A 538 18.11 5.37 51.46
CA GLY A 538 19.17 6.37 51.64
C GLY A 538 18.76 7.80 51.30
N GLY A 539 18.08 8.46 52.25
CA GLY A 539 17.76 9.88 52.19
C GLY A 539 18.89 10.82 52.60
N LEU A 540 18.64 12.13 52.50
CA LEU A 540 18.66 13.11 53.60
C LEU A 540 18.71 14.57 53.07
N ARG A 541 17.81 15.37 53.65
CA ARG A 541 17.95 16.78 54.12
C ARG A 541 17.92 17.98 53.14
N GLU A 542 16.86 18.78 53.35
CA GLU A 542 16.74 20.26 53.27
C GLU A 542 17.83 21.01 54.09
N PRO A 543 17.83 22.36 54.29
CA PRO A 543 17.03 23.50 53.76
C PRO A 543 17.94 24.64 53.20
N GLY A 544 17.50 25.63 52.42
CA GLY A 544 16.59 26.74 52.73
C GLY A 544 17.37 28.06 52.87
N LEU A 545 16.89 29.17 52.29
CA LEU A 545 17.01 30.57 52.77
C LEU A 545 16.63 31.58 51.66
N VAL A 546 15.68 32.46 52.00
CA VAL A 546 15.31 33.72 51.32
C VAL A 546 15.52 34.82 52.37
N PRO A 547 15.97 36.05 52.03
CA PRO A 547 15.01 37.17 52.07
C PRO A 547 15.29 38.41 51.17
N SER A 548 14.18 39.11 50.85
CA SER A 548 13.94 40.58 50.72
C SER A 548 14.74 41.42 49.71
N GLY A 549 14.23 42.42 48.97
CA GLY A 549 12.95 43.13 48.72
C GLY A 549 13.20 43.96 47.42
N ASP A 550 12.36 44.77 46.79
CA ASP A 550 11.06 45.36 47.05
C ASP A 550 10.43 45.74 45.67
N GLN A 551 9.16 46.07 45.69
CA GLN A 551 8.16 45.97 44.63
C GLN A 551 8.33 46.88 43.39
N ARG A 552 8.13 46.31 42.19
CA ARG A 552 7.43 46.96 41.07
C ARG A 552 6.34 46.02 40.59
N GLU A 553 5.14 46.57 40.47
CA GLU A 553 3.90 45.89 40.10
C GLU A 553 4.06 45.29 38.70
N TYR A 554 4.25 43.96 38.66
CA TYR A 554 4.37 43.13 37.47
C TYR A 554 3.21 42.15 37.52
N ASP A 555 2.39 42.13 36.48
CA ASP A 555 1.17 41.34 36.41
C ASP A 555 1.49 39.83 36.31
N LYS A 556 1.72 39.20 37.47
CA LYS A 556 2.11 37.79 37.64
C LYS A 556 1.05 36.82 37.11
N ASP A 557 -0.18 37.26 36.88
CA ASP A 557 -1.27 36.39 36.43
C ASP A 557 -1.25 36.19 34.91
N ALA A 558 -0.72 37.14 34.13
CA ALA A 558 -0.54 36.99 32.69
C ALA A 558 0.58 35.99 32.35
N ASP A 559 1.72 36.07 33.06
CA ASP A 559 2.88 35.21 32.83
C ASP A 559 2.69 33.81 33.42
N LYS A 560 1.99 33.66 34.57
CA LYS A 560 1.58 32.34 35.09
C LYS A 560 0.51 31.68 34.24
N LYS A 561 -0.31 32.45 33.52
CA LYS A 561 -1.27 31.92 32.55
C LYS A 561 -0.56 31.51 31.27
N LEU A 562 0.43 32.28 30.79
CA LEU A 562 1.25 31.91 29.64
C LEU A 562 2.16 30.71 29.93
N GLU A 563 2.80 30.64 31.11
CA GLU A 563 3.55 29.46 31.57
C GLU A 563 2.64 28.27 31.86
N ARG A 564 1.44 28.45 32.43
CA ARG A 564 0.48 27.34 32.59
C ARG A 564 -0.07 26.87 31.25
N ASP A 565 -0.42 27.76 30.34
CA ASP A 565 -0.93 27.41 29.02
C ASP A 565 0.17 26.77 28.17
N MET A 566 1.43 27.24 28.30
CA MET A 566 2.60 26.68 27.64
C MET A 566 3.09 25.39 28.32
N ALA A 567 2.98 25.22 29.64
CA ALA A 567 3.27 23.98 30.35
C ALA A 567 2.18 22.93 30.14
N VAL A 568 0.90 23.33 30.06
CA VAL A 568 -0.22 22.45 29.69
C VAL A 568 -0.13 22.07 28.21
N ALA A 569 0.25 22.99 27.31
CA ALA A 569 0.50 22.68 25.90
C ALA A 569 1.75 21.80 25.71
N THR A 570 2.82 22.03 26.47
CA THR A 570 4.08 21.25 26.37
C THR A 570 3.95 19.88 27.05
N ALA A 571 3.22 19.77 28.16
CA ALA A 571 2.90 18.48 28.80
C ALA A 571 1.91 17.66 27.94
N SER A 572 0.97 18.31 27.26
CA SER A 572 0.06 17.65 26.31
C SER A 572 0.77 17.20 25.03
N ALA A 573 1.78 17.95 24.55
CA ALA A 573 2.50 17.65 23.32
C ALA A 573 3.61 16.60 23.48
N ARG A 574 4.31 16.54 24.64
CA ARG A 574 5.42 15.59 24.84
C ARG A 574 5.04 14.31 25.58
N GLY A 575 3.94 14.29 26.36
CA GLY A 575 3.57 13.14 27.19
C GLY A 575 2.52 12.18 26.60
N ILE A 576 1.69 12.63 25.66
CA ILE A 576 0.48 11.90 25.25
C ILE A 576 0.70 10.98 24.03
N GLY A 577 1.75 11.21 23.23
CA GLY A 577 1.91 10.58 21.92
C GLY A 577 2.12 9.06 21.91
N ARG A 578 2.54 8.44 23.03
CA ARG A 578 2.87 7.00 23.07
C ARG A 578 2.11 6.18 24.11
N VAL A 579 1.57 6.81 25.16
CA VAL A 579 1.09 6.08 26.35
C VAL A 579 -0.44 5.84 26.32
N VAL A 580 -1.22 6.69 25.64
CA VAL A 580 -2.70 6.56 25.62
C VAL A 580 -3.21 5.78 24.41
N ALA A 581 -2.56 5.92 23.24
CA ALA A 581 -3.07 5.36 21.99
C ALA A 581 -2.98 3.82 21.92
N THR A 582 -1.92 3.23 22.44
CA THR A 582 -1.65 1.78 22.35
C THR A 582 -2.62 0.92 23.18
N PRO A 583 -2.85 1.19 24.48
CA PRO A 583 -3.84 0.43 25.25
C PRO A 583 -5.27 0.69 24.79
N PHE A 584 -5.59 1.91 24.32
CA PHE A 584 -6.89 2.24 23.74
C PHE A 584 -7.17 1.44 22.46
N LYS A 585 -6.20 1.40 21.53
CA LYS A 585 -6.31 0.64 20.28
C LYS A 585 -6.50 -0.85 20.55
N ALA A 586 -5.63 -1.45 21.39
CA ALA A 586 -5.71 -2.87 21.68
C ALA A 586 -7.04 -3.26 22.36
N GLY A 587 -7.46 -2.51 23.38
CA GLY A 587 -8.63 -2.85 24.20
C GLY A 587 -9.99 -2.49 23.59
N LEU A 588 -10.12 -1.32 22.97
CA LEU A 588 -11.42 -0.78 22.55
C LEU A 588 -11.64 -0.81 21.03
N VAL A 589 -10.58 -1.02 20.23
CA VAL A 589 -10.70 -1.10 18.77
C VAL A 589 -10.43 -2.52 18.31
N ASP A 590 -9.22 -3.03 18.56
CA ASP A 590 -8.74 -4.26 17.96
C ASP A 590 -9.52 -5.49 18.45
N ILE A 591 -9.77 -5.64 19.76
CA ILE A 591 -10.52 -6.79 20.30
C ILE A 591 -11.98 -6.79 19.82
N PRO A 592 -12.78 -5.71 19.98
CA PRO A 592 -14.16 -5.70 19.49
C PRO A 592 -14.26 -5.84 17.97
N LEU A 593 -13.34 -5.23 17.21
CA LEU A 593 -13.31 -5.34 15.75
C LEU A 593 -12.96 -6.77 15.33
N ALA A 594 -11.95 -7.39 15.95
CA ALA A 594 -11.60 -8.79 15.70
C ALA A 594 -12.77 -9.75 15.99
N ALA A 595 -13.46 -9.57 17.11
CA ALA A 595 -14.64 -10.37 17.45
C ALA A 595 -15.77 -10.18 16.43
N THR A 596 -16.03 -8.93 16.02
CA THR A 596 -17.02 -8.60 14.98
C THR A 596 -16.68 -9.29 13.65
N GLU A 597 -15.42 -9.23 13.23
CA GLU A 597 -14.96 -9.81 11.97
C GLU A 597 -14.95 -11.34 11.98
N GLY A 598 -14.49 -11.94 13.09
CA GLY A 598 -14.51 -13.39 13.29
C GLY A 598 -15.92 -13.97 13.22
N MET A 599 -16.89 -13.34 13.90
CA MET A 599 -18.29 -13.75 13.82
C MET A 599 -18.89 -13.57 12.41
N ARG A 600 -18.45 -12.55 11.67
CA ARG A 600 -18.89 -12.33 10.28
C ARG A 600 -18.31 -13.36 9.30
N ALA A 601 -17.14 -13.92 9.59
CA ALA A 601 -16.49 -14.90 8.74
C ALA A 601 -17.14 -16.29 8.79
N ILE A 602 -17.72 -16.69 9.94
CA ILE A 602 -18.29 -18.02 10.16
C ILE A 602 -19.45 -18.37 9.19
N PRO A 603 -20.45 -17.49 8.94
CA PRO A 603 -21.49 -17.78 7.95
C PRO A 603 -20.94 -17.93 6.52
N ARG A 604 -19.84 -17.23 6.19
CA ARG A 604 -19.21 -17.29 4.86
C ARG A 604 -18.50 -18.62 4.62
N SER A 605 -17.83 -19.17 5.63
CA SER A 605 -17.21 -20.51 5.51
C SER A 605 -18.24 -21.61 5.26
N ASN A 606 -19.51 -21.37 5.58
CA ASN A 606 -20.62 -22.29 5.32
C ASN A 606 -21.42 -21.94 4.03
N GLY A 607 -20.84 -21.15 3.12
CA GLY A 607 -21.46 -20.79 1.84
C GLY A 607 -22.59 -19.75 1.94
N GLY A 608 -22.70 -19.02 3.05
CA GLY A 608 -23.66 -17.93 3.22
C GLY A 608 -23.07 -16.56 2.92
N ASP A 609 -23.87 -15.68 2.29
CA ASP A 609 -23.50 -14.27 2.14
C ASP A 609 -23.64 -13.52 3.46
N SER A 610 -22.74 -12.56 3.71
CA SER A 610 -22.83 -11.66 4.88
C SER A 610 -22.56 -10.22 4.42
N TYR A 611 -23.48 -9.31 4.75
CA TYR A 611 -23.35 -7.88 4.50
C TYR A 611 -21.96 -7.34 4.88
N ALA A 612 -21.38 -6.56 3.97
CA ALA A 612 -20.11 -5.89 4.19
C ALA A 612 -20.37 -4.46 4.69
N PRO A 613 -19.94 -4.10 5.92
CA PRO A 613 -20.02 -2.74 6.42
C PRO A 613 -19.18 -1.80 5.56
N GLY A 614 -19.63 -0.54 5.48
CA GLY A 614 -18.88 0.52 4.81
C GLY A 614 -17.61 0.90 5.55
N THR A 615 -16.74 1.64 4.87
CA THR A 615 -15.45 2.10 5.41
C THR A 615 -15.63 3.15 6.50
N VAL A 616 -14.89 3.01 7.61
CA VAL A 616 -14.90 3.94 8.74
C VAL A 616 -13.75 4.94 8.60
N THR A 617 -14.00 6.20 8.29
CA THR A 617 -12.92 7.20 8.11
C THR A 617 -12.72 8.11 9.32
N ASP A 618 -13.77 8.30 10.11
CA ASP A 618 -13.83 9.19 11.27
C ASP A 618 -14.93 8.72 12.25
N TRP A 619 -15.11 9.44 13.35
CA TRP A 619 -16.10 9.08 14.35
C TRP A 619 -17.55 9.12 13.83
N LYS A 620 -17.88 10.02 12.89
CA LYS A 620 -19.24 10.15 12.32
C LYS A 620 -19.58 8.98 11.41
N SER A 621 -18.65 8.64 10.54
CA SER A 621 -18.74 7.47 9.66
C SER A 621 -18.76 6.18 10.48
N GLY A 622 -17.95 6.08 11.54
CA GLY A 622 -17.97 4.94 12.47
C GLY A 622 -19.35 4.68 13.06
N SER A 623 -20.02 5.71 13.60
CA SER A 623 -21.39 5.59 14.11
C SER A 623 -22.42 5.26 13.02
N THR A 624 -22.25 5.82 11.82
CA THR A 624 -23.17 5.56 10.69
C THR A 624 -23.05 4.12 10.20
N VAL A 625 -21.82 3.61 10.07
CA VAL A 625 -21.52 2.23 9.66
C VAL A 625 -22.06 1.25 10.69
N ALA A 626 -21.84 1.50 11.98
CA ALA A 626 -22.38 0.70 13.07
C ALA A 626 -23.89 0.48 12.97
N LEU A 627 -24.66 1.57 12.82
CA LEU A 627 -26.11 1.50 12.79
C LEU A 627 -26.63 0.76 11.55
N ARG A 628 -26.05 1.04 10.37
CA ARG A 628 -26.41 0.34 9.12
C ARG A 628 -26.06 -1.15 9.20
N TYR A 629 -24.89 -1.46 9.72
CA TYR A 629 -24.41 -2.83 9.86
C TYR A 629 -25.33 -3.64 10.78
N LEU A 630 -25.70 -3.10 11.95
CA LEU A 630 -26.64 -3.76 12.86
C LEU A 630 -27.98 -4.06 12.17
N GLY A 631 -28.55 -3.09 11.45
CA GLY A 631 -29.82 -3.27 10.74
C GLY A 631 -29.76 -4.42 9.74
N HIS A 632 -28.71 -4.46 8.92
CA HIS A 632 -28.49 -5.55 7.97
C HIS A 632 -28.22 -6.89 8.66
N SER A 633 -27.41 -6.92 9.71
CA SER A 633 -27.08 -8.13 10.49
C SER A 633 -28.33 -8.77 11.11
N ILE A 634 -29.24 -7.97 11.66
CA ILE A 634 -30.52 -8.45 12.21
C ILE A 634 -31.43 -8.93 11.09
N TYR A 635 -31.57 -8.14 10.01
CA TYR A 635 -32.39 -8.51 8.87
C TYR A 635 -31.94 -9.86 8.28
N GLU A 636 -30.66 -9.98 7.91
CA GLU A 636 -30.10 -11.20 7.33
C GLU A 636 -30.15 -12.38 8.30
N GLY A 637 -29.90 -12.15 9.60
CA GLY A 637 -30.01 -13.18 10.62
C GLY A 637 -31.42 -13.75 10.69
N CYS A 638 -32.44 -12.89 10.78
CA CYS A 638 -33.84 -13.30 10.84
C CYS A 638 -34.29 -13.98 9.54
N THR A 639 -34.01 -13.40 8.37
CA THR A 639 -34.42 -13.97 7.09
C THR A 639 -33.67 -15.26 6.77
N GLY A 640 -32.42 -15.39 7.23
CA GLY A 640 -31.56 -16.55 6.99
C GLY A 640 -32.14 -17.85 7.55
N ILE A 641 -32.81 -17.79 8.72
CA ILE A 641 -33.50 -18.94 9.31
C ILE A 641 -34.55 -19.49 8.35
N PHE A 642 -35.41 -18.62 7.81
CA PHE A 642 -36.48 -19.03 6.91
C PHE A 642 -35.95 -19.47 5.54
N ILE A 643 -35.05 -18.68 4.95
CA ILE A 643 -34.51 -18.95 3.60
C ILE A 643 -33.74 -20.28 3.58
N LYS A 644 -32.86 -20.54 4.55
CA LYS A 644 -32.09 -21.80 4.60
C LYS A 644 -32.97 -23.00 4.88
N THR A 645 -33.91 -22.87 5.83
CA THR A 645 -34.89 -23.93 6.12
C THR A 645 -35.72 -24.26 4.89
N TYR A 646 -36.17 -23.26 4.12
CA TYR A 646 -36.93 -23.46 2.89
C TYR A 646 -36.10 -24.11 1.78
N ARG A 647 -34.89 -23.61 1.49
CA ARG A 647 -33.99 -24.19 0.47
C ARG A 647 -33.60 -25.63 0.78
N ARG A 648 -33.22 -25.92 2.03
CA ARG A 648 -32.88 -27.29 2.46
C ARG A 648 -34.09 -28.20 2.46
N LYS A 649 -35.28 -27.71 2.82
CA LYS A 649 -36.54 -28.47 2.69
C LYS A 649 -36.81 -28.88 1.24
N GLN A 650 -36.61 -27.97 0.28
CA GLN A 650 -36.77 -28.32 -1.14
C GLN A 650 -35.77 -29.38 -1.62
N ALA A 651 -34.53 -29.35 -1.13
CA ALA A 651 -33.47 -30.27 -1.55
C ALA A 651 -33.51 -31.65 -0.84
N GLU A 652 -33.80 -31.68 0.46
CA GLU A 652 -33.62 -32.87 1.33
C GLU A 652 -34.91 -33.23 2.11
N GLY A 653 -36.05 -32.63 1.80
CA GLY A 653 -37.33 -32.92 2.46
C GLY A 653 -37.34 -32.61 3.97
N ALA A 654 -37.93 -33.49 4.78
CA ALA A 654 -38.03 -33.31 6.24
C ALA A 654 -36.65 -33.27 6.95
N LYS A 655 -35.68 -34.06 6.48
CA LYS A 655 -34.30 -34.03 6.98
C LYS A 655 -33.63 -32.68 6.69
N GLY A 656 -33.96 -32.09 5.54
CA GLY A 656 -33.54 -30.74 5.16
C GLY A 656 -34.08 -29.64 6.08
N VAL A 657 -35.29 -29.79 6.63
CA VAL A 657 -35.85 -28.80 7.57
C VAL A 657 -35.00 -28.71 8.84
N ALA A 658 -34.67 -29.84 9.46
CA ALA A 658 -33.87 -29.86 10.68
C ALA A 658 -32.47 -29.28 10.45
N LYS A 659 -31.84 -29.63 9.32
CA LYS A 659 -30.53 -29.13 8.92
C LYS A 659 -30.54 -27.64 8.57
N GLY A 660 -31.56 -27.17 7.86
CA GLY A 660 -31.70 -25.75 7.52
C GLY A 660 -32.02 -24.87 8.74
N LEU A 661 -32.77 -25.40 9.70
CA LEU A 661 -33.07 -24.70 10.95
C LEU A 661 -31.82 -24.57 11.84
N SER A 662 -31.01 -25.63 11.96
CA SER A 662 -29.74 -25.57 12.71
C SER A 662 -28.73 -24.64 12.05
N GLU A 663 -28.54 -24.73 10.73
CA GLU A 663 -27.71 -23.80 9.97
C GLU A 663 -28.21 -22.35 10.11
N GLY A 664 -29.53 -22.13 10.07
CA GLY A 664 -30.16 -20.83 10.22
C GLY A 664 -29.99 -20.20 11.60
N LEU A 665 -30.09 -20.99 12.68
CA LEU A 665 -29.90 -20.54 14.07
C LEU A 665 -28.44 -20.14 14.35
N VAL A 666 -27.48 -20.89 13.81
CA VAL A 666 -26.05 -20.54 13.89
C VAL A 666 -25.79 -19.22 13.16
N ASP A 667 -26.29 -19.07 11.94
CA ASP A 667 -26.19 -17.83 11.17
C ASP A 667 -26.83 -16.65 11.90
N PHE A 668 -28.01 -16.83 12.46
CA PHE A 668 -28.69 -15.78 13.25
C PHE A 668 -27.81 -15.32 14.40
N THR A 669 -27.28 -16.26 15.19
CA THR A 669 -26.43 -15.96 16.34
C THR A 669 -25.17 -15.21 15.92
N MET A 670 -24.47 -15.69 14.89
CA MET A 670 -23.22 -15.08 14.43
C MET A 670 -23.46 -13.71 13.79
N LYS A 671 -24.47 -13.58 12.91
CA LYS A 671 -24.77 -12.32 12.23
C LYS A 671 -25.24 -11.26 13.22
N THR A 672 -26.23 -11.56 14.06
CA THR A 672 -26.75 -10.61 15.06
C THR A 672 -25.70 -10.26 16.11
N GLY A 673 -24.95 -11.26 16.61
CA GLY A 673 -23.83 -11.06 17.52
C GLY A 673 -22.78 -10.11 16.94
N SER A 674 -22.37 -10.33 15.69
CA SER A 674 -21.45 -9.41 14.99
C SER A 674 -22.02 -7.99 14.89
N GLY A 675 -23.32 -7.84 14.61
CA GLY A 675 -23.99 -6.54 14.51
C GLY A 675 -23.97 -5.77 15.83
N VAL A 676 -24.23 -6.46 16.94
CA VAL A 676 -24.22 -5.89 18.29
C VAL A 676 -22.81 -5.47 18.71
N ILE A 677 -21.79 -6.33 18.50
CA ILE A 677 -20.40 -5.97 18.81
C ILE A 677 -19.93 -4.83 17.89
N GLY A 678 -20.39 -4.81 16.64
CA GLY A 678 -20.15 -3.74 15.68
C GLY A 678 -20.61 -2.35 16.14
N LEU A 679 -21.64 -2.25 17.00
CA LEU A 679 -22.05 -0.98 17.61
C LEU A 679 -20.99 -0.35 18.50
N VAL A 680 -20.08 -1.15 19.05
CA VAL A 680 -18.95 -0.66 19.86
C VAL A 680 -17.69 -0.57 19.00
N ALA A 681 -17.45 -1.57 18.15
CA ALA A 681 -16.24 -1.67 17.34
C ALA A 681 -16.10 -0.51 16.34
N TYR A 682 -17.11 -0.26 15.50
CA TYR A 682 -16.99 0.74 14.44
C TYR A 682 -16.92 2.20 14.94
N PRO A 683 -17.67 2.62 15.97
CA PRO A 683 -17.51 3.97 16.53
C PRO A 683 -16.16 4.13 17.23
N SER A 684 -15.68 3.11 17.94
CA SER A 684 -14.37 3.14 18.61
C SER A 684 -13.23 3.23 17.59
N GLN A 685 -13.32 2.48 16.49
CA GLN A 685 -12.40 2.58 15.35
C GLN A 685 -12.42 4.00 14.76
N GLY A 686 -13.59 4.60 14.56
CA GLY A 686 -13.73 5.96 14.05
C GLY A 686 -13.15 7.02 14.98
N VAL A 687 -13.32 6.86 16.29
CA VAL A 687 -12.69 7.71 17.32
C VAL A 687 -11.18 7.58 17.27
N TYR A 688 -10.64 6.35 17.24
CA TYR A 688 -9.21 6.10 17.12
C TYR A 688 -8.62 6.77 15.88
N ARG A 689 -9.22 6.57 14.70
CA ARG A 689 -8.78 7.21 13.44
C ARG A 689 -8.82 8.74 13.51
N SER A 690 -9.85 9.30 14.16
CA SER A 690 -9.97 10.75 14.37
C SER A 690 -8.86 11.29 15.28
N LEU A 691 -8.53 10.59 16.38
CA LEU A 691 -7.43 10.96 17.26
C LEU A 691 -6.08 10.80 16.57
N HIS A 692 -5.86 9.67 15.88
CA HIS A 692 -4.62 9.39 15.16
C HIS A 692 -4.35 10.47 14.11
N SER A 693 -5.35 10.82 13.31
CA SER A 693 -5.24 11.90 12.32
C SER A 693 -4.98 13.27 12.97
N ALA A 694 -5.56 13.55 14.13
CA ALA A 694 -5.34 14.80 14.85
C ALA A 694 -3.92 14.91 15.45
N LEU A 695 -3.31 13.78 15.84
CA LEU A 695 -1.95 13.72 16.39
C LEU A 695 -0.87 13.75 15.30
N HIS A 696 -1.15 13.20 14.11
CA HIS A 696 -0.19 13.09 13.00
C HIS A 696 -0.47 14.10 11.87
N GLN A 697 -0.40 15.40 12.17
CA GLN A 697 -0.67 16.46 11.19
C GLN A 697 0.53 16.84 10.31
N SER A 698 1.76 16.42 10.66
CA SER A 698 3.00 16.84 9.98
C SER A 698 2.99 16.56 8.47
N THR A 699 2.65 15.33 8.07
CA THR A 699 2.58 14.90 6.67
C THR A 699 1.53 15.70 5.90
N ARG A 700 0.34 15.88 6.49
CA ARG A 700 -0.72 16.69 5.89
C ARG A 700 -0.27 18.14 5.68
N ASN A 701 0.45 18.71 6.65
CA ASN A 701 0.99 20.05 6.55
C ASN A 701 2.06 20.15 5.45
N GLN A 702 2.93 19.14 5.30
CA GLN A 702 3.90 19.09 4.19
C GLN A 702 3.18 19.12 2.83
N VAL A 703 2.13 18.30 2.66
CA VAL A 703 1.33 18.27 1.42
C VAL A 703 0.66 19.62 1.16
N VAL A 704 0.07 20.25 2.19
CA VAL A 704 -0.57 21.56 2.08
C VAL A 704 0.46 22.62 1.65
N VAL A 705 1.62 22.67 2.29
CA VAL A 705 2.70 23.62 1.96
C VAL A 705 3.19 23.41 0.53
N ALA A 706 3.43 22.17 0.12
CA ALA A 706 3.89 21.87 -1.24
C ALA A 706 2.84 22.25 -2.30
N LYS A 707 1.55 21.97 -2.06
CA LYS A 707 0.45 22.35 -2.97
C LYS A 707 0.32 23.86 -3.11
N THR A 708 0.48 24.60 -2.02
CA THR A 708 0.47 26.07 -2.04
C THR A 708 1.67 26.61 -2.80
N ALA A 709 2.88 26.11 -2.55
CA ALA A 709 4.10 26.52 -3.24
C ALA A 709 4.01 26.27 -4.76
N GLU A 710 3.50 25.11 -5.16
CA GLU A 710 3.27 24.80 -6.57
C GLU A 710 2.19 25.68 -7.20
N GLY A 711 1.09 25.93 -6.49
CA GLY A 711 0.05 26.85 -6.97
C GLY A 711 0.58 28.27 -7.23
N GLN A 712 1.45 28.77 -6.34
CA GLN A 712 2.13 30.06 -6.50
C GLN A 712 3.09 30.06 -7.68
N TRP A 713 3.85 28.97 -7.88
CA TRP A 713 4.75 28.84 -9.02
C TRP A 713 3.97 28.80 -10.35
N LEU A 714 2.90 28.02 -10.44
CA LEU A 714 2.02 27.97 -11.62
C LEU A 714 1.45 29.36 -11.96
N ASN A 715 1.04 30.12 -10.96
CA ASN A 715 0.53 31.48 -11.16
C ASN A 715 1.61 32.45 -11.68
N ARG A 716 2.88 32.24 -11.32
CA ARG A 716 4.01 33.04 -11.85
C ARG A 716 4.35 32.66 -13.29
N GLU A 717 4.39 31.36 -13.61
CA GLU A 717 4.64 30.84 -14.96
C GLU A 717 3.56 31.25 -15.95
N LEU A 718 2.29 31.27 -15.52
CA LEU A 718 1.18 31.79 -16.32
C LEU A 718 1.27 33.30 -16.61
N GLY A 719 2.25 34.00 -16.04
CA GLY A 719 2.70 35.32 -16.47
C GLY A 719 1.59 36.29 -16.84
N SER A 720 0.80 36.75 -15.86
CA SER A 720 -0.29 37.71 -16.10
C SER A 720 -1.18 37.35 -17.31
N ASP A 721 -1.47 36.06 -17.58
CA ASP A 721 -2.52 35.68 -18.51
C ASP A 721 -3.86 36.22 -17.99
N SER A 722 -4.12 37.48 -18.37
CA SER A 722 -5.24 38.27 -17.88
C SER A 722 -6.55 37.57 -18.18
N ALA A 723 -6.61 36.72 -19.21
CA ALA A 723 -7.80 35.97 -19.58
C ALA A 723 -8.07 34.80 -18.61
N GLU A 724 -7.06 34.06 -18.14
CA GLU A 724 -7.30 33.04 -17.11
C GLU A 724 -7.63 33.68 -15.76
N VAL A 725 -6.90 34.71 -15.36
CA VAL A 725 -7.15 35.44 -14.11
C VAL A 725 -8.58 36.00 -14.10
N GLN A 726 -9.00 36.70 -15.15
CA GLN A 726 -10.36 37.23 -15.27
C GLN A 726 -11.42 36.12 -15.25
N ARG A 727 -11.18 35.00 -15.95
CA ARG A 727 -12.11 33.85 -15.95
C ARG A 727 -12.31 33.26 -14.55
N VAL A 728 -11.22 33.06 -13.79
CA VAL A 728 -11.28 32.51 -12.43
C VAL A 728 -12.02 33.48 -11.50
N VAL A 729 -11.71 34.77 -11.56
CA VAL A 729 -12.35 35.82 -10.76
C VAL A 729 -13.85 35.90 -11.07
N GLN A 730 -14.23 36.02 -12.35
CA GLN A 730 -15.63 36.13 -12.77
C GLN A 730 -16.45 34.90 -12.35
N ARG A 731 -15.89 33.69 -12.50
CA ARG A 731 -16.56 32.46 -12.06
C ARG A 731 -16.73 32.42 -10.56
N PHE A 732 -15.73 32.87 -9.80
CA PHE A 732 -15.80 32.92 -8.34
C PHE A 732 -16.88 33.90 -7.86
N GLU A 733 -16.99 35.08 -8.46
CA GLU A 733 -18.05 36.06 -8.13
C GLU A 733 -19.46 35.56 -8.49
N SER A 734 -19.58 34.77 -9.56
CA SER A 734 -20.86 34.20 -10.00
C SER A 734 -21.31 32.95 -9.21
N SER A 735 -20.42 32.39 -8.39
CA SER A 735 -20.62 31.12 -7.67
C SER A 735 -21.33 31.35 -6.34
#